data_AF-A0A957RVM3-F1
#
_entry.id   AF-A0A957RVM3-F1
#
_cell.length_a   1.000
_cell.length_b   1.000
_cell.length_c   1.000
_cell.angle_alpha   90.00
_cell.angle_beta   90.00
_cell.angle_gamma   90.00
#
_symmetry.space_group_name_H-M   'P 1'
#
loop_
_entity.id
_entity.type
_entity.pdbx_description
1 polymer ?
#
loop_
_entity_poly.entity_id
_entity_poly.type
_entity_poly.pdbx_seq_one_letter_code
_entity_poly.pdbx_strand_id
1 'polypeptide(L)'
;AVLAFQLGRSSGVSTAQRAASTAEAMRAALASTFTPTASATATETPAPTFTPTLTPTPTATPASPAEWAERYYDLMLEGLNTLSVLDFSADRAGALAQRLAQEQGLTYVPASYFELSAEPWAAFVAPRTPDGVPLPMFFWRSTETGNQVEGQMLMDAVAALADPETGYTPLVAGISQGALRTDSQGISHIVTVDRPEARGKLTAYVWSQTLPGSTFEVVWRSEDDPQWTFRAVDTSVALEENPDRVLPDLLLSGPLPADSAIRTEDGAAGIFIEQAPFAQQRLQARWQPSLASDSDPAAPALLTGYRPAQVEVQPTPLSALATILAWLQDGQINRARPFVARIDLLTDMFNLGLATPGDWMAVYVNDLDREIQDGGQSLRLRFFDNADRNRTFEAIFEQNAESGRYVLQSVAPVILASSAGLVTPAPPRPTSTPTATPLPQVAAGDFTLTVPLSDVVEGPDAAGILNPTLEPTATATPTFTPTPTDTPTVTPTPSETPLPTDTPTLTPTATETPTATPTEKPLPIPAIPPETAAPLTGYMLLTDTGRLRGGPSVEYIVIAGLANGTPVDIFGITEAFDWLLIRAASVDDGRTGVLGWVSTQLVVPYGDFTGVPLYRADGTSVDAPPEAEAGDQPSLLSALPTSTATPTPLVTPVLRLPEVESRPAASVPAPEAGEQVVTIGGASIPPDPLAPVAAVAADGRPVELAVADAVIEAWSGIFGDEGGTWVGASSALLWPGATAYVTAAIPDDAPDAWTASRVRIVAAPQTERVKELALPEIAEAVEADEAIALLGSRAAPGIYLLARDGRAQQLWQYETSAAWLNGDPNAGFVLREPQAPGGIHTFSWMRNDGSGLQFVAQPYRAIRGVAGDAYGGLWWIETPDATIDLWQLWHYDPATARVALRLQASGEVFGTASSQAVPSLTPELVAVQPVTEG
;
A
#
# COMPACT_ATOMS: atom_id res chain seq x y z
N ALA A 1 18.92 -1.80 1.81
CA ALA A 1 17.55 -2.01 1.26
C ALA A 1 17.24 -1.04 0.11
N VAL A 2 17.27 0.30 0.30
CA VAL A 2 16.98 1.31 -0.74
C VAL A 2 17.99 1.29 -1.93
N LEU A 3 19.27 0.98 -1.68
CA LEU A 3 20.31 0.86 -2.72
C LEU A 3 20.17 -0.37 -3.65
N ALA A 4 19.66 -1.50 -3.15
CA ALA A 4 19.45 -2.71 -3.95
C ALA A 4 18.22 -2.60 -4.88
N PHE A 5 17.20 -1.85 -4.43
CA PHE A 5 15.99 -1.57 -5.22
C PHE A 5 16.25 -0.59 -6.38
N GLN A 6 17.18 0.37 -6.22
CA GLN A 6 17.54 1.32 -7.28
C GLN A 6 18.48 0.73 -8.34
N LEU A 7 19.38 -0.19 -7.99
CA LEU A 7 20.24 -0.89 -8.97
C LEU A 7 19.42 -1.85 -9.88
N GLY A 8 18.36 -2.46 -9.36
CA GLY A 8 17.47 -3.34 -10.13
C GLY A 8 16.60 -2.63 -11.16
N ARG A 9 16.27 -1.33 -10.97
CA ARG A 9 15.51 -0.52 -11.94
C ARG A 9 16.36 -0.01 -13.10
N SER A 10 17.66 0.28 -12.89
CA SER A 10 18.54 0.77 -13.96
C SER A 10 19.00 -0.35 -14.92
N SER A 11 19.18 -1.58 -14.45
CA SER A 11 19.51 -2.74 -15.31
C SER A 11 18.33 -3.16 -16.20
N GLY A 12 17.10 -3.12 -15.69
CA GLY A 12 15.90 -3.44 -16.46
C GLY A 12 15.62 -2.49 -17.63
N VAL A 13 15.81 -1.18 -17.43
CA VAL A 13 15.59 -0.15 -18.47
C VAL A 13 16.68 -0.22 -19.55
N SER A 14 17.94 -0.42 -19.17
CA SER A 14 19.05 -0.52 -20.13
C SER A 14 18.98 -1.78 -20.99
N THR A 15 18.40 -2.87 -20.49
CA THR A 15 18.26 -4.14 -21.24
C THR A 15 17.07 -4.10 -22.20
N ALA A 16 15.98 -3.41 -21.83
CA ALA A 16 14.85 -3.14 -22.73
C ALA A 16 15.26 -2.21 -23.89
N GLN A 17 16.09 -1.20 -23.63
CA GLN A 17 16.61 -0.30 -24.67
C GLN A 17 17.62 -1.01 -25.60
N ARG A 18 18.44 -1.93 -25.09
CA ARG A 18 19.35 -2.75 -25.91
C ARG A 18 18.62 -3.76 -26.79
N ALA A 19 17.52 -4.34 -26.31
CA ALA A 19 16.67 -5.23 -27.11
C ALA A 19 15.93 -4.47 -28.23
N ALA A 20 15.46 -3.24 -27.94
CA ALA A 20 14.84 -2.36 -28.93
C ALA A 20 15.84 -1.92 -30.02
N SER A 21 17.05 -1.49 -29.64
CA SER A 21 18.08 -1.07 -30.60
C SER A 21 18.61 -2.22 -31.46
N THR A 22 18.68 -3.44 -30.92
CA THR A 22 19.06 -4.64 -31.68
C THR A 22 17.98 -5.03 -32.70
N ALA A 23 16.70 -4.91 -32.34
CA ALA A 23 15.58 -5.14 -33.26
C ALA A 23 15.52 -4.10 -34.39
N GLU A 24 15.87 -2.85 -34.09
CA GLU A 24 15.92 -1.75 -35.07
C GLU A 24 17.15 -1.85 -35.99
N ALA A 25 18.30 -2.26 -35.46
CA ALA A 25 19.51 -2.56 -36.24
C ALA A 25 19.32 -3.76 -37.19
N MET A 26 18.61 -4.81 -36.75
CA MET A 26 18.23 -5.93 -37.63
C MET A 26 17.24 -5.49 -38.73
N ARG A 27 16.36 -4.53 -38.45
CA ARG A 27 15.41 -3.97 -39.43
C ARG A 27 16.11 -3.08 -40.47
N ALA A 28 17.13 -2.32 -40.07
CA ALA A 28 17.94 -1.48 -40.96
C ALA A 28 18.91 -2.29 -41.85
N ALA A 29 19.45 -3.40 -41.33
CA ALA A 29 20.31 -4.32 -42.09
C ALA A 29 19.56 -5.08 -43.21
N LEU A 30 18.24 -5.28 -43.07
CA LEU A 30 17.39 -5.90 -44.09
C LEU A 30 16.93 -4.94 -45.20
N ALA A 31 17.12 -3.63 -45.05
CA ALA A 31 16.63 -2.62 -46.00
C ALA A 31 17.67 -2.14 -47.03
N SER A 32 18.94 -2.55 -46.92
CA SER A 32 20.06 -1.93 -47.62
C SER A 32 20.84 -2.87 -48.55
N THR A 33 20.16 -3.59 -49.46
CA THR A 33 20.86 -4.26 -50.58
C THR A 33 20.02 -4.33 -51.85
N PHE A 34 19.85 -3.22 -52.57
CA PHE A 34 19.62 -3.27 -54.03
C PHE A 34 20.21 -2.03 -54.73
N THR A 35 21.38 -2.20 -55.32
CA THR A 35 21.96 -1.29 -56.33
C THR A 35 21.73 -1.91 -57.71
N PRO A 36 20.92 -1.32 -58.61
CA PRO A 36 20.85 -1.78 -59.99
C PRO A 36 21.80 -0.97 -60.89
N THR A 37 22.71 -1.68 -61.56
CA THR A 37 23.50 -1.15 -62.68
C THR A 37 22.66 -1.08 -63.96
N ALA A 38 22.87 -0.02 -64.75
CA ALA A 38 22.05 0.37 -65.90
C ALA A 38 22.30 -0.44 -67.20
N SER A 39 21.24 -0.76 -67.96
CA SER A 39 21.07 -0.36 -69.38
C SER A 39 19.90 -1.00 -70.14
N ALA A 40 19.38 -0.18 -71.07
CA ALA A 40 18.72 -0.44 -72.36
C ALA A 40 17.18 -0.37 -72.46
N THR A 41 16.77 0.29 -73.54
CA THR A 41 15.53 1.00 -73.85
C THR A 41 14.37 0.14 -74.40
N ALA A 42 13.15 0.48 -73.96
CA ALA A 42 11.77 0.40 -74.51
C ALA A 42 11.33 -0.70 -75.50
N THR A 43 10.17 -1.35 -75.22
CA THR A 43 8.86 -1.16 -75.90
C THR A 43 7.85 -2.29 -75.58
N GLU A 44 6.61 -1.87 -75.28
CA GLU A 44 5.27 -2.51 -75.34
C GLU A 44 4.78 -3.64 -74.39
N THR A 45 3.72 -3.27 -73.66
CA THR A 45 2.58 -4.02 -73.06
C THR A 45 1.99 -5.06 -74.03
N PRO A 46 1.52 -6.27 -73.61
CA PRO A 46 0.35 -6.41 -72.75
C PRO A 46 0.39 -7.48 -71.64
N ALA A 47 -0.43 -7.24 -70.63
CA ALA A 47 -0.58 -8.02 -69.39
C ALA A 47 -0.97 -9.49 -69.60
N PRO A 48 -0.47 -10.38 -68.73
CA PRO A 48 -1.28 -11.48 -68.22
C PRO A 48 -1.28 -11.53 -66.68
N THR A 49 -2.49 -11.77 -66.17
CA THR A 49 -2.86 -12.08 -64.80
C THR A 49 -2.04 -13.24 -64.23
N PHE A 50 -1.29 -12.99 -63.15
CA PHE A 50 -0.73 -14.04 -62.30
C PHE A 50 -1.23 -13.86 -60.87
N THR A 51 -2.02 -14.82 -60.42
CA THR A 51 -2.41 -15.03 -59.02
C THR A 51 -1.23 -15.64 -58.27
N PRO A 52 -0.61 -14.98 -57.28
CA PRO A 52 0.39 -15.63 -56.44
C PRO A 52 -0.31 -16.53 -55.42
N THR A 53 -0.15 -17.85 -55.58
CA THR A 53 -0.40 -18.81 -54.49
C THR A 53 0.80 -18.73 -53.55
N LEU A 54 0.64 -18.13 -52.38
CA LEU A 54 1.65 -18.15 -51.33
C LEU A 54 1.79 -19.59 -50.82
N THR A 55 2.95 -20.18 -51.04
CA THR A 55 3.38 -21.38 -50.30
C THR A 55 3.91 -20.90 -48.94
N PRO A 56 3.39 -21.40 -47.81
CA PRO A 56 3.85 -20.95 -46.49
C PRO A 56 5.31 -21.36 -46.25
N THR A 57 6.15 -20.39 -45.94
CA THR A 57 7.48 -20.58 -45.37
C THR A 57 7.36 -21.28 -44.02
N PRO A 58 8.18 -22.31 -43.69
CA PRO A 58 8.10 -22.99 -42.41
C PRO A 58 8.43 -22.01 -41.27
N THR A 59 7.46 -21.79 -40.38
CA THR A 59 7.63 -21.09 -39.11
C THR A 59 8.61 -21.88 -38.24
N ALA A 60 9.66 -21.22 -37.73
CA ALA A 60 10.55 -21.82 -36.75
C ALA A 60 9.73 -22.28 -35.52
N THR A 61 9.87 -23.54 -35.13
CA THR A 61 9.23 -24.09 -33.93
C THR A 61 9.70 -23.27 -32.71
N PRO A 62 8.79 -22.75 -31.87
CA PRO A 62 9.16 -22.08 -30.63
C PRO A 62 9.97 -23.03 -29.73
N ALA A 63 11.05 -22.53 -29.12
CA ALA A 63 11.86 -23.31 -28.18
C ALA A 63 11.04 -23.76 -26.97
N SER A 64 11.19 -25.03 -26.60
CA SER A 64 10.54 -25.66 -25.45
C SER A 64 11.10 -25.14 -24.12
N PRO A 65 10.35 -25.22 -23.01
CA PRO A 65 10.85 -24.83 -21.70
C PRO A 65 12.14 -25.53 -21.27
N ALA A 66 12.34 -26.79 -21.70
CA ALA A 66 13.56 -27.54 -21.42
C ALA A 66 14.78 -26.95 -22.17
N GLU A 67 14.62 -26.57 -23.44
CA GLU A 67 15.68 -25.92 -24.22
C GLU A 67 16.02 -24.53 -23.65
N TRP A 68 15.02 -23.81 -23.14
CA TRP A 68 15.22 -22.56 -22.40
C TRP A 68 16.00 -22.76 -21.10
N ALA A 69 15.64 -23.80 -20.33
CA ALA A 69 16.29 -24.14 -19.06
C ALA A 69 17.75 -24.52 -19.28
N GLU A 70 18.03 -25.45 -20.20
CA GLU A 70 19.38 -25.94 -20.49
C GLU A 70 20.31 -24.80 -20.90
N ARG A 71 19.86 -23.96 -21.84
CA ARG A 71 20.65 -22.81 -22.30
C ARG A 71 20.95 -21.81 -21.18
N TYR A 72 19.95 -21.47 -20.36
CA TYR A 72 20.15 -20.53 -19.26
C TYR A 72 21.05 -21.12 -18.16
N TYR A 73 20.86 -22.40 -17.86
CA TYR A 73 21.64 -23.15 -16.87
C TYR A 73 23.13 -23.18 -17.24
N ASP A 74 23.47 -23.49 -18.49
CA ASP A 74 24.86 -23.52 -18.96
C ASP A 74 25.54 -22.15 -18.88
N LEU A 75 24.84 -21.10 -19.32
CA LEU A 75 25.34 -19.72 -19.21
C LEU A 75 25.56 -19.28 -17.76
N MET A 76 24.67 -19.71 -16.86
CA MET A 76 24.80 -19.45 -15.43
C MET A 76 26.02 -20.15 -14.83
N LEU A 77 26.23 -21.43 -15.12
CA LEU A 77 27.40 -22.17 -14.65
C LEU A 77 28.70 -21.55 -15.17
N GLU A 78 28.76 -21.20 -16.45
CA GLU A 78 29.93 -20.55 -17.04
C GLU A 78 30.17 -19.17 -16.41
N GLY A 79 29.13 -18.34 -16.31
CA GLY A 79 29.23 -17.01 -15.72
C GLY A 79 29.64 -17.02 -14.25
N LEU A 80 29.10 -17.94 -13.44
CA LEU A 80 29.41 -18.02 -12.02
C LEU A 80 30.82 -18.55 -11.76
N ASN A 81 31.31 -19.50 -12.57
CA ASN A 81 32.66 -20.03 -12.45
C ASN A 81 33.75 -19.12 -13.07
N THR A 82 33.38 -18.16 -13.91
CA THR A 82 34.31 -17.15 -14.45
C THR A 82 34.52 -15.95 -13.53
N LEU A 83 33.64 -15.74 -12.54
CA LEU A 83 33.86 -14.75 -11.49
C LEU A 83 35.10 -15.14 -10.68
N SER A 84 36.03 -14.18 -10.51
CA SER A 84 37.22 -14.43 -9.70
C SER A 84 36.83 -14.69 -8.24
N VAL A 85 37.58 -15.53 -7.52
CA VAL A 85 37.30 -15.89 -6.12
C VAL A 85 37.27 -14.65 -5.21
N LEU A 86 38.04 -13.61 -5.53
CA LEU A 86 38.06 -12.33 -4.80
C LEU A 86 36.89 -11.41 -5.16
N ASP A 87 36.28 -11.62 -6.32
CA ASP A 87 35.15 -10.86 -6.85
C ASP A 87 33.80 -11.54 -6.61
N PHE A 88 33.78 -12.75 -6.07
CA PHE A 88 32.55 -13.51 -5.87
C PHE A 88 31.80 -13.02 -4.63
N SER A 89 30.59 -12.50 -4.83
CA SER A 89 29.65 -12.16 -3.75
C SER A 89 28.22 -12.57 -4.14
N ALA A 90 27.37 -12.79 -3.14
CA ALA A 90 25.97 -13.16 -3.38
C ALA A 90 25.22 -12.10 -4.22
N ASP A 91 25.48 -10.81 -3.96
CA ASP A 91 24.92 -9.70 -4.76
C ASP A 91 25.31 -9.79 -6.24
N ARG A 92 26.59 -10.10 -6.52
CA ARG A 92 27.07 -10.23 -7.90
C ARG A 92 26.53 -11.49 -8.58
N ALA A 93 26.38 -12.59 -7.84
CA ALA A 93 25.77 -13.80 -8.35
C ALA A 93 24.29 -13.56 -8.74
N GLY A 94 23.52 -12.86 -7.90
CA GLY A 94 22.15 -12.45 -8.20
C GLY A 94 22.05 -11.48 -9.38
N ALA A 95 22.96 -10.50 -9.47
CA ALA A 95 23.01 -9.57 -10.60
C ALA A 95 23.36 -10.26 -11.93
N LEU A 96 24.24 -11.27 -11.89
CA LEU A 96 24.57 -12.11 -13.05
C LEU A 96 23.34 -12.93 -13.48
N ALA A 97 22.65 -13.58 -12.54
CA ALA A 97 21.44 -14.35 -12.80
C ALA A 97 20.36 -13.53 -13.51
N GLN A 98 20.11 -12.32 -13.01
CA GLN A 98 19.16 -11.38 -13.61
C GLN A 98 19.57 -10.98 -15.02
N ARG A 99 20.84 -10.60 -15.22
CA ARG A 99 21.35 -10.14 -16.52
C ARG A 99 21.24 -11.23 -17.58
N LEU A 100 21.72 -12.43 -17.29
CA LEU A 100 21.66 -13.56 -18.22
C LEU A 100 20.22 -13.92 -18.58
N ALA A 101 19.28 -13.81 -17.63
CA ALA A 101 17.87 -14.11 -17.90
C ALA A 101 17.30 -13.10 -18.89
N GLN A 102 17.55 -11.81 -18.66
CA GLN A 102 17.10 -10.73 -19.55
C GLN A 102 17.74 -10.82 -20.95
N GLU A 103 19.02 -11.16 -21.04
CA GLU A 103 19.73 -11.35 -22.32
C GLU A 103 19.17 -12.51 -23.14
N GLN A 104 18.73 -13.58 -22.48
CA GLN A 104 18.06 -14.68 -23.16
C GLN A 104 16.60 -14.35 -23.52
N GLY A 105 16.00 -13.32 -22.94
CA GLY A 105 14.57 -13.00 -23.12
C GLY A 105 13.65 -13.74 -22.14
N LEU A 106 14.19 -14.23 -21.03
CA LEU A 106 13.43 -14.77 -19.91
C LEU A 106 12.91 -13.63 -19.03
N THR A 107 11.71 -13.82 -18.47
CA THR A 107 11.14 -12.91 -17.47
C THR A 107 11.77 -13.18 -16.11
N TYR A 108 12.34 -12.15 -15.49
CA TYR A 108 12.96 -12.22 -14.18
C TYR A 108 12.19 -11.32 -13.19
N VAL A 109 11.63 -11.94 -12.15
CA VAL A 109 10.84 -11.24 -11.11
C VAL A 109 11.57 -11.32 -9.76
N PRO A 110 11.19 -10.51 -8.74
CA PRO A 110 11.83 -10.61 -7.43
C PRO A 110 11.80 -12.02 -6.80
N ALA A 111 10.82 -12.85 -7.16
CA ALA A 111 10.73 -14.25 -6.73
C ALA A 111 11.68 -15.22 -7.48
N SER A 112 12.33 -14.77 -8.55
CA SER A 112 13.21 -15.58 -9.40
C SER A 112 14.57 -15.86 -8.78
N TYR A 113 14.91 -15.27 -7.63
CA TYR A 113 16.17 -15.50 -6.95
C TYR A 113 16.00 -15.44 -5.44
N PHE A 114 16.62 -16.41 -4.75
CA PHE A 114 16.70 -16.44 -3.30
C PHE A 114 18.06 -16.98 -2.87
N GLU A 115 18.76 -16.27 -2.00
CA GLU A 115 20.04 -16.72 -1.44
C GLU A 115 19.78 -17.71 -0.31
N LEU A 116 20.30 -18.94 -0.46
CA LEU A 116 20.16 -20.02 0.53
C LEU A 116 21.29 -20.03 1.56
N SER A 117 22.47 -19.53 1.18
CA SER A 117 23.62 -19.43 2.07
C SER A 117 24.64 -18.46 1.47
N ALA A 118 25.30 -17.68 2.32
CA ALA A 118 26.39 -16.81 1.91
C ALA A 118 27.73 -17.57 1.86
N GLU A 119 27.97 -18.46 2.83
CA GLU A 119 29.22 -19.20 2.98
C GLU A 119 28.98 -20.62 3.52
N PRO A 120 29.20 -21.69 2.71
CA PRO A 120 29.45 -21.64 1.27
C PRO A 120 28.26 -21.03 0.53
N TRP A 121 28.52 -20.31 -0.56
CA TRP A 121 27.46 -19.64 -1.31
C TRP A 121 26.51 -20.64 -1.96
N ALA A 122 25.21 -20.40 -1.86
CA ALA A 122 24.18 -21.13 -2.57
C ALA A 122 22.94 -20.28 -2.84
N ALA A 123 22.24 -20.56 -3.94
CA ALA A 123 21.04 -19.85 -4.33
C ALA A 123 20.03 -20.74 -5.05
N PHE A 124 18.76 -20.40 -4.87
CA PHE A 124 17.66 -20.87 -5.70
C PHE A 124 17.39 -19.83 -6.80
N VAL A 125 17.23 -20.29 -8.03
CA VAL A 125 17.02 -19.44 -9.22
C VAL A 125 15.86 -20.00 -10.06
N ALA A 126 14.89 -19.15 -10.42
CA ALA A 126 13.70 -19.54 -11.17
C ALA A 126 13.20 -18.42 -12.10
N PRO A 127 13.91 -18.10 -13.20
CA PRO A 127 13.37 -17.24 -14.25
C PRO A 127 12.18 -17.91 -14.94
N ARG A 128 11.41 -17.14 -15.71
CA ARG A 128 10.25 -17.63 -16.45
C ARG A 128 10.46 -17.49 -17.95
N THR A 129 9.96 -18.45 -18.73
CA THR A 129 9.88 -18.31 -20.19
C THR A 129 9.02 -17.10 -20.57
N PRO A 130 9.06 -16.63 -21.84
CA PRO A 130 8.14 -15.60 -22.32
C PRO A 130 6.66 -15.93 -22.08
N ASP A 131 6.31 -17.22 -22.07
CA ASP A 131 4.95 -17.72 -21.79
C ASP A 131 4.66 -17.88 -20.29
N GLY A 132 5.58 -17.47 -19.41
CA GLY A 132 5.41 -17.46 -17.97
C GLY A 132 5.78 -18.77 -17.24
N VAL A 133 6.30 -19.78 -17.94
CA VAL A 133 6.69 -21.08 -17.36
C VAL A 133 7.97 -20.92 -16.54
N PRO A 134 7.98 -21.23 -15.23
CA PRO A 134 9.17 -21.08 -14.40
C PRO A 134 10.20 -22.20 -14.65
N LEU A 135 11.47 -21.87 -14.47
CA LEU A 135 12.62 -22.75 -14.70
C LEU A 135 13.45 -22.88 -13.40
N PRO A 136 12.98 -23.65 -12.40
CA PRO A 136 13.62 -23.72 -11.08
C PRO A 136 14.95 -24.49 -11.09
N MET A 137 15.96 -23.94 -10.41
CA MET A 137 17.33 -24.45 -10.36
C MET A 137 17.96 -24.16 -8.99
N PHE A 138 18.89 -25.03 -8.56
CA PHE A 138 19.83 -24.73 -7.48
C PHE A 138 21.23 -24.48 -8.04
N PHE A 139 21.95 -23.55 -7.43
CA PHE A 139 23.38 -23.35 -7.63
C PHE A 139 24.07 -23.28 -6.28
N TRP A 140 25.21 -23.94 -6.12
CA TRP A 140 25.98 -23.94 -4.87
C TRP A 140 27.47 -24.02 -5.12
N ARG A 141 28.26 -23.49 -4.19
CA ARG A 141 29.71 -23.61 -4.23
C ARG A 141 30.13 -24.91 -3.54
N SER A 142 30.83 -25.77 -4.27
CA SER A 142 31.24 -27.09 -3.82
C SER A 142 32.69 -27.07 -3.34
N THR A 143 32.91 -27.50 -2.10
CA THR A 143 34.25 -27.63 -1.53
C THR A 143 35.02 -28.81 -2.13
N GLU A 144 34.30 -29.82 -2.64
CA GLU A 144 34.87 -31.02 -3.28
C GLU A 144 35.52 -30.70 -4.64
N THR A 145 34.95 -29.76 -5.39
CA THR A 145 35.47 -29.31 -6.70
C THR A 145 36.35 -28.07 -6.59
N GLY A 146 36.93 -27.81 -5.42
CA GLY A 146 37.87 -26.71 -5.23
C GLY A 146 37.22 -25.33 -5.24
N ASN A 147 36.03 -25.20 -4.65
CA ASN A 147 35.19 -23.99 -4.63
C ASN A 147 34.60 -23.58 -5.99
N GLN A 148 34.45 -24.53 -6.93
CA GLN A 148 33.67 -24.28 -8.13
C GLN A 148 32.17 -24.24 -7.82
N VAL A 149 31.42 -23.52 -8.64
CA VAL A 149 29.97 -23.50 -8.59
C VAL A 149 29.42 -24.68 -9.39
N GLU A 150 28.63 -25.49 -8.72
CA GLU A 150 27.82 -26.56 -9.28
C GLU A 150 26.36 -26.10 -9.36
N GLY A 151 25.56 -26.83 -10.13
CA GLY A 151 24.15 -26.53 -10.31
C GLY A 151 23.31 -27.78 -10.50
N GLN A 152 22.00 -27.62 -10.37
CA GLN A 152 21.02 -28.64 -10.66
C GLN A 152 19.73 -28.01 -11.18
N MET A 153 19.27 -28.45 -12.35
CA MET A 153 17.92 -28.15 -12.83
C MET A 153 16.89 -28.99 -12.07
N LEU A 154 15.82 -28.35 -11.62
CA LEU A 154 14.81 -28.99 -10.76
C LEU A 154 13.54 -29.37 -11.50
N MET A 155 13.44 -29.14 -12.81
CA MET A 155 12.19 -29.32 -13.57
C MET A 155 11.62 -30.74 -13.41
N ASP A 156 12.44 -31.78 -13.56
CA ASP A 156 11.99 -33.17 -13.44
C ASP A 156 11.62 -33.53 -12.00
N ALA A 157 12.45 -33.10 -11.04
CA ALA A 157 12.20 -33.33 -9.62
C ALA A 157 10.90 -32.65 -9.15
N VAL A 158 10.68 -31.41 -9.57
CA VAL A 158 9.50 -30.61 -9.25
C VAL A 158 8.25 -31.14 -9.97
N ALA A 159 8.38 -31.60 -11.22
CA ALA A 159 7.27 -32.25 -11.93
C ALA A 159 6.84 -33.55 -11.24
N ALA A 160 7.76 -34.32 -10.68
CA ALA A 160 7.46 -35.52 -9.90
C ALA A 160 6.72 -35.22 -8.58
N LEU A 161 6.87 -34.00 -8.05
CA LEU A 161 6.21 -33.55 -6.82
C LEU A 161 4.85 -32.87 -7.07
N ALA A 162 4.45 -32.73 -8.34
CA ALA A 162 3.22 -32.06 -8.71
C ALA A 162 2.01 -32.76 -8.07
N ASP A 163 1.14 -31.97 -7.46
CA ASP A 163 -0.10 -32.46 -6.86
C ASP A 163 -1.09 -32.78 -7.98
N PRO A 164 -1.48 -34.06 -8.19
CA PRO A 164 -2.38 -34.44 -9.27
C PRO A 164 -3.82 -33.97 -9.03
N GLU A 165 -4.23 -33.70 -7.79
CA GLU A 165 -5.57 -33.23 -7.47
C GLU A 165 -5.73 -31.74 -7.73
N THR A 166 -4.71 -30.94 -7.37
CA THR A 166 -4.77 -29.48 -7.52
C THR A 166 -4.01 -28.95 -8.75
N GLY A 167 -3.26 -29.79 -9.45
CA GLY A 167 -2.38 -29.40 -10.55
C GLY A 167 -1.26 -28.46 -10.12
N TYR A 168 -0.92 -28.44 -8.83
CA TYR A 168 0.06 -27.54 -8.25
C TYR A 168 1.46 -28.10 -8.45
N THR A 169 2.39 -27.26 -8.90
CA THR A 169 3.78 -27.62 -9.09
C THR A 169 4.65 -26.82 -8.10
N PRO A 170 5.42 -27.48 -7.22
CA PRO A 170 6.23 -26.80 -6.19
C PRO A 170 7.24 -25.81 -6.74
N LEU A 171 7.68 -24.84 -5.93
CA LEU A 171 8.75 -23.89 -6.27
C LEU A 171 8.47 -22.96 -7.49
N VAL A 172 7.33 -23.12 -8.17
CA VAL A 172 6.89 -22.35 -9.36
C VAL A 172 6.66 -20.87 -9.04
N ALA A 173 6.25 -20.57 -7.81
CA ALA A 173 6.07 -19.21 -7.34
C ALA A 173 7.37 -18.60 -6.77
N GLY A 174 8.44 -19.39 -6.66
CA GLY A 174 9.62 -19.07 -5.86
C GLY A 174 9.46 -19.47 -4.39
N ILE A 175 10.51 -19.21 -3.60
CA ILE A 175 10.55 -19.57 -2.17
C ILE A 175 10.50 -18.31 -1.29
N SER A 176 9.92 -18.44 -0.09
CA SER A 176 9.84 -17.37 0.92
C SER A 176 10.93 -17.49 1.98
N GLN A 177 11.37 -18.72 2.28
CA GLN A 177 12.45 -19.04 3.20
C GLN A 177 13.29 -20.17 2.62
N GLY A 178 14.58 -20.19 2.94
CA GLY A 178 15.43 -21.33 2.66
C GLY A 178 16.82 -21.20 3.27
N ALA A 179 17.46 -22.35 3.49
CA ALA A 179 18.82 -22.41 4.01
C ALA A 179 19.55 -23.64 3.46
N LEU A 180 20.82 -23.48 3.11
CA LEU A 180 21.75 -24.59 2.83
C LEU A 180 22.71 -24.78 4.00
N ARG A 181 22.88 -26.02 4.46
CA ARG A 181 23.87 -26.39 5.49
C ARG A 181 24.57 -27.68 5.10
N THR A 182 25.86 -27.77 5.42
CA THR A 182 26.68 -28.96 5.16
C THR A 182 27.00 -29.64 6.48
N ASP A 183 26.78 -30.95 6.56
CA ASP A 183 27.10 -31.72 7.76
C ASP A 183 28.59 -32.07 7.87
N SER A 184 28.95 -32.72 8.96
CA SER A 184 30.32 -33.16 9.24
C SER A 184 30.89 -34.17 8.24
N GLN A 185 30.04 -34.81 7.42
CA GLN A 185 30.44 -35.76 6.38
C GLN A 185 30.61 -35.10 5.01
N GLY A 186 30.38 -33.78 4.91
CA GLY A 186 30.44 -33.02 3.66
C GLY A 186 29.15 -33.10 2.84
N ILE A 187 28.08 -33.70 3.37
CA ILE A 187 26.80 -33.79 2.69
C ILE A 187 26.02 -32.50 2.92
N SER A 188 25.57 -31.88 1.83
CA SER A 188 24.76 -30.66 1.90
C SER A 188 23.26 -30.96 1.93
N HIS A 189 22.55 -30.15 2.72
CA HIS A 189 21.11 -30.22 2.93
C HIS A 189 20.50 -28.84 2.70
N ILE A 190 19.34 -28.77 2.05
CA ILE A 190 18.60 -27.54 1.80
C ILE A 190 17.20 -27.69 2.40
N VAL A 191 16.78 -26.70 3.18
CA VAL A 191 15.36 -26.50 3.49
C VAL A 191 14.81 -25.37 2.62
N THR A 192 13.63 -25.56 2.04
CA THR A 192 12.92 -24.53 1.25
C THR A 192 11.47 -24.46 1.68
N VAL A 193 10.93 -23.25 1.78
CA VAL A 193 9.51 -23.00 2.03
C VAL A 193 8.91 -22.25 0.86
N ASP A 194 7.84 -22.79 0.28
CA ASP A 194 7.14 -22.16 -0.83
C ASP A 194 6.61 -20.78 -0.41
N ARG A 195 6.44 -19.92 -1.41
CA ARG A 195 5.82 -18.61 -1.20
C ARG A 195 4.36 -18.72 -0.79
N PRO A 196 3.89 -17.85 0.13
CA PRO A 196 2.53 -17.96 0.65
C PRO A 196 1.45 -17.67 -0.40
N GLU A 197 1.79 -16.96 -1.47
CA GLU A 197 0.89 -16.67 -2.59
C GLU A 197 0.70 -17.87 -3.54
N ALA A 198 1.47 -18.94 -3.37
CA ALA A 198 1.48 -20.08 -4.29
C ALA A 198 0.31 -21.04 -4.10
N ARG A 199 -0.18 -21.21 -2.86
CA ARG A 199 -1.22 -22.18 -2.50
C ARG A 199 -1.87 -21.77 -1.17
N GLY A 200 -3.06 -22.29 -0.87
CA GLY A 200 -3.71 -22.09 0.43
C GLY A 200 -3.03 -22.80 1.62
N LYS A 201 -2.25 -23.87 1.38
CA LYS A 201 -1.46 -24.59 2.39
C LYS A 201 0.02 -24.22 2.28
N LEU A 202 0.65 -23.99 3.42
CA LEU A 202 2.09 -23.72 3.50
C LEU A 202 2.84 -25.03 3.26
N THR A 203 3.84 -25.04 2.37
CA THR A 203 4.62 -26.24 2.06
C THR A 203 6.11 -25.97 2.21
N ALA A 204 6.77 -26.84 2.98
CA ALA A 204 8.21 -26.91 3.11
C ALA A 204 8.76 -28.26 2.58
N TYR A 205 10.00 -28.24 2.10
CA TYR A 205 10.74 -29.38 1.59
C TYR A 205 12.13 -29.43 2.20
N VAL A 206 12.64 -30.65 2.40
CA VAL A 206 14.05 -30.90 2.67
C VAL A 206 14.65 -31.65 1.50
N TRP A 207 15.72 -31.09 0.98
CA TRP A 207 16.54 -31.64 -0.06
C TRP A 207 17.88 -32.06 0.52
N SER A 208 18.38 -33.22 0.16
CA SER A 208 19.65 -33.74 0.67
C SER A 208 20.46 -34.38 -0.44
N GLN A 209 21.78 -34.25 -0.38
CA GLN A 209 22.68 -34.99 -1.24
C GLN A 209 22.85 -36.43 -0.72
N THR A 210 22.94 -37.41 -1.60
CA THR A 210 23.20 -38.81 -1.19
C THR A 210 24.70 -39.06 -0.92
N LEU A 211 25.55 -38.29 -1.60
CA LEU A 211 27.01 -38.24 -1.44
C LEU A 211 27.48 -36.77 -1.50
N PRO A 212 28.62 -36.39 -0.89
CA PRO A 212 29.17 -35.04 -1.01
C PRO A 212 29.30 -34.60 -2.47
N GLY A 213 28.72 -33.45 -2.82
CA GLY A 213 28.74 -32.88 -4.17
C GLY A 213 27.80 -33.56 -5.19
N SER A 214 26.97 -34.53 -4.78
CA SER A 214 25.95 -35.12 -5.66
C SER A 214 24.73 -34.20 -5.86
N THR A 215 23.81 -34.59 -6.75
CA THR A 215 22.54 -33.90 -6.90
C THR A 215 21.66 -34.04 -5.66
N PHE A 216 20.87 -33.02 -5.37
CA PHE A 216 19.88 -33.02 -4.31
C PHE A 216 18.66 -33.88 -4.66
N GLU A 217 18.22 -34.68 -3.69
CA GLU A 217 16.98 -35.44 -3.72
C GLU A 217 16.06 -34.98 -2.59
N VAL A 218 14.74 -35.01 -2.80
CA VAL A 218 13.77 -34.69 -1.73
C VAL A 218 13.73 -35.84 -0.74
N VAL A 219 14.05 -35.56 0.52
CA VAL A 219 13.97 -36.53 1.61
C VAL A 219 12.76 -36.33 2.50
N TRP A 220 12.14 -35.14 2.45
CA TRP A 220 10.94 -34.83 3.22
C TRP A 220 10.10 -33.74 2.56
N ARG A 221 8.78 -33.93 2.62
CA ARG A 221 7.75 -32.94 2.27
C ARG A 221 6.84 -32.77 3.47
N SER A 222 6.68 -31.53 3.90
CA SER A 222 5.81 -31.17 5.03
C SER A 222 4.37 -31.70 4.94
N GLU A 223 3.76 -31.69 3.76
CA GLU A 223 2.38 -32.15 3.57
C GLU A 223 2.18 -33.66 3.82
N ASP A 224 3.25 -34.45 3.81
CA ASP A 224 3.19 -35.87 4.15
C ASP A 224 3.10 -36.08 5.67
N ASP A 225 3.38 -35.04 6.47
CA ASP A 225 3.27 -35.07 7.92
C ASP A 225 1.86 -34.66 8.38
N PRO A 226 1.11 -35.54 9.07
CA PRO A 226 -0.25 -35.24 9.50
C PRO A 226 -0.35 -34.10 10.53
N GLN A 227 0.75 -33.74 11.20
CA GLN A 227 0.79 -32.63 12.16
C GLN A 227 1.05 -31.28 11.47
N TRP A 228 1.37 -31.27 10.17
CA TRP A 228 1.60 -30.05 9.40
C TRP A 228 0.30 -29.49 8.82
N THR A 229 -0.39 -28.62 9.58
CA THR A 229 -1.73 -28.10 9.21
C THR A 229 -1.76 -26.59 8.94
N PHE A 230 -0.65 -26.01 8.50
CA PHE A 230 -0.50 -24.55 8.38
C PHE A 230 -1.05 -23.99 7.06
N ARG A 231 -1.80 -22.90 7.15
CA ARG A 231 -2.29 -22.14 5.99
C ARG A 231 -1.27 -21.09 5.58
N ALA A 232 -1.08 -20.91 4.28
CA ALA A 232 -0.03 -20.05 3.76
C ALA A 232 -0.31 -18.55 3.96
N VAL A 233 -1.58 -18.14 3.85
CA VAL A 233 -1.98 -16.72 3.83
C VAL A 233 -1.81 -16.00 5.16
N ASP A 234 -1.86 -16.73 6.28
CA ASP A 234 -1.95 -16.20 7.64
C ASP A 234 -0.85 -16.77 8.58
N THR A 235 0.05 -17.62 8.05
CA THR A 235 1.20 -18.16 8.78
C THR A 235 2.48 -17.46 8.33
N SER A 236 3.20 -16.87 9.28
CA SER A 236 4.58 -16.42 9.09
C SER A 236 5.57 -17.54 9.41
N VAL A 237 6.72 -17.51 8.75
CA VAL A 237 7.78 -18.50 8.87
C VAL A 237 9.11 -17.78 9.11
N ALA A 238 9.86 -18.24 10.10
CA ALA A 238 11.24 -17.82 10.34
C ALA A 238 12.14 -19.05 10.52
N LEU A 239 13.42 -18.90 10.15
CA LEU A 239 14.46 -19.89 10.38
C LEU A 239 15.26 -19.47 11.62
N GLU A 240 15.46 -20.38 12.57
CA GLU A 240 16.23 -20.14 13.79
C GLU A 240 17.42 -21.12 13.86
N GLU A 241 18.65 -20.61 13.96
CA GLU A 241 19.84 -21.47 14.02
C GLU A 241 19.83 -22.34 15.27
N ASN A 242 20.09 -23.63 15.07
CA ASN A 242 20.19 -24.60 16.15
C ASN A 242 21.58 -25.24 16.12
N PRO A 243 22.48 -24.95 17.08
CA PRO A 243 23.85 -25.45 17.07
C PRO A 243 23.94 -26.97 17.23
N ASP A 244 22.88 -27.62 17.72
CA ASP A 244 22.82 -29.07 17.92
C ASP A 244 22.27 -29.81 16.69
N ARG A 245 21.92 -29.09 15.62
CA ARG A 245 21.33 -29.66 14.40
C ARG A 245 22.00 -29.09 13.15
N VAL A 246 21.94 -29.85 12.05
CA VAL A 246 22.56 -29.43 10.78
C VAL A 246 21.81 -28.29 10.11
N LEU A 247 20.48 -28.34 10.10
CA LEU A 247 19.60 -27.31 9.53
C LEU A 247 19.00 -26.44 10.65
N PRO A 248 18.54 -25.22 10.34
CA PRO A 248 17.83 -24.39 11.30
C PRO A 248 16.46 -24.97 11.67
N ASP A 249 15.94 -24.62 12.84
CA ASP A 249 14.56 -24.89 13.22
C ASP A 249 13.60 -24.01 12.40
N LEU A 250 12.41 -24.53 12.07
CA LEU A 250 11.33 -23.75 11.46
C LEU A 250 10.41 -23.23 12.56
N LEU A 251 10.35 -21.90 12.72
CA LEU A 251 9.43 -21.24 13.62
C LEU A 251 8.23 -20.72 12.83
N LEU A 252 7.09 -21.37 13.03
CA LEU A 252 5.82 -21.06 12.35
C LEU A 252 4.92 -20.30 13.31
N SER A 253 4.33 -19.18 12.88
CA SER A 253 3.41 -18.39 13.69
C SER A 253 2.17 -18.02 12.88
N GLY A 254 1.00 -18.55 13.26
CA GLY A 254 -0.24 -18.41 12.50
C GLY A 254 -1.48 -18.43 13.38
N PRO A 255 -2.68 -18.27 12.83
CA PRO A 255 -3.91 -18.48 13.58
C PRO A 255 -4.04 -19.95 13.98
N LEU A 256 -4.56 -20.19 15.18
CA LEU A 256 -4.79 -21.53 15.70
C LEU A 256 -6.00 -22.16 14.98
N PRO A 257 -5.83 -23.25 14.22
CA PRO A 257 -6.93 -23.87 13.49
C PRO A 257 -8.06 -24.32 14.44
N ALA A 258 -9.31 -24.22 13.99
CA ALA A 258 -10.47 -24.62 14.79
C ALA A 258 -10.47 -26.11 15.15
N ASP A 259 -10.01 -26.97 14.24
CA ASP A 259 -9.95 -28.43 14.42
C ASP A 259 -8.60 -28.92 14.98
N SER A 260 -7.76 -28.01 15.49
CA SER A 260 -6.43 -28.36 15.98
C SER A 260 -6.50 -29.16 17.29
N ALA A 261 -5.82 -30.32 17.35
CA ALA A 261 -5.70 -31.13 18.57
C ALA A 261 -5.10 -30.34 19.75
N ILE A 262 -4.28 -29.33 19.47
CA ILE A 262 -3.66 -28.43 20.46
C ILE A 262 -4.72 -27.66 21.28
N ARG A 263 -5.89 -27.35 20.70
CA ARG A 263 -6.99 -26.74 21.47
C ARG A 263 -7.45 -27.62 22.63
N THR A 264 -7.35 -28.94 22.48
CA THR A 264 -7.73 -29.90 23.53
C THR A 264 -6.61 -30.22 24.50
N GLU A 265 -5.35 -30.19 24.06
CA GLU A 265 -4.19 -30.61 24.86
C GLU A 265 -3.58 -29.45 25.69
N ASP A 266 -3.42 -28.26 25.09
CA ASP A 266 -2.79 -27.10 25.73
C ASP A 266 -3.79 -26.11 26.36
N GLY A 267 -5.08 -26.39 26.27
CA GLY A 267 -6.12 -25.60 26.93
C GLY A 267 -6.43 -24.25 26.25
N ALA A 268 -6.18 -24.12 24.94
CA ALA A 268 -6.74 -23.01 24.16
C ALA A 268 -8.28 -23.13 24.13
N ALA A 269 -8.93 -22.39 25.02
CA ALA A 269 -10.37 -22.49 25.17
C ALA A 269 -11.10 -21.96 23.93
N GLY A 270 -11.90 -22.81 23.29
CA GLY A 270 -12.76 -22.47 22.15
C GLY A 270 -14.01 -21.68 22.54
N ILE A 271 -13.84 -20.61 23.32
CA ILE A 271 -14.94 -19.75 23.77
C ILE A 271 -15.37 -18.75 22.68
N PHE A 272 -14.44 -18.35 21.82
CA PHE A 272 -14.66 -17.36 20.77
C PHE A 272 -14.90 -18.01 19.40
N ILE A 273 -15.72 -17.36 18.59
CA ILE A 273 -15.85 -17.63 17.16
C ILE A 273 -14.70 -16.91 16.45
N GLU A 274 -13.64 -17.67 16.15
CA GLU A 274 -12.37 -17.13 15.65
C GLU A 274 -12.29 -17.21 14.11
N GLN A 275 -12.84 -16.22 13.42
CA GLN A 275 -12.80 -16.10 11.97
C GLN A 275 -12.37 -14.69 11.55
N ALA A 276 -11.58 -14.54 10.49
CA ALA A 276 -11.27 -13.23 9.94
C ALA A 276 -12.58 -12.48 9.56
N PRO A 277 -12.72 -11.18 9.86
CA PRO A 277 -11.70 -10.25 10.37
C PRO A 277 -11.62 -10.15 11.91
N PHE A 278 -12.31 -11.01 12.65
CA PHE A 278 -12.29 -11.02 14.12
C PHE A 278 -10.96 -11.56 14.66
N ALA A 279 -10.67 -11.22 15.92
CA ALA A 279 -9.47 -11.67 16.61
C ALA A 279 -9.44 -13.20 16.71
N GLN A 280 -8.27 -13.79 16.45
CA GLN A 280 -8.03 -15.23 16.48
C GLN A 280 -6.91 -15.56 17.46
N GLN A 281 -7.04 -16.69 18.17
CA GLN A 281 -5.92 -17.22 18.94
C GLN A 281 -4.80 -17.58 17.98
N ARG A 282 -3.56 -17.42 18.42
CA ARG A 282 -2.39 -17.69 17.59
C ARG A 282 -1.65 -18.91 18.09
N LEU A 283 -1.08 -19.65 17.15
CA LEU A 283 -0.24 -20.81 17.38
C LEU A 283 1.19 -20.46 17.02
N GLN A 284 2.13 -20.84 17.87
CA GLN A 284 3.55 -20.89 17.55
C GLN A 284 4.00 -22.35 17.55
N ALA A 285 4.56 -22.81 16.43
CA ALA A 285 5.07 -24.16 16.28
C ALA A 285 6.55 -24.11 15.88
N ARG A 286 7.38 -24.81 16.65
CA ARG A 286 8.79 -25.04 16.35
C ARG A 286 8.95 -26.46 15.81
N TRP A 287 9.42 -26.55 14.57
CA TRP A 287 9.81 -27.80 13.95
C TRP A 287 11.32 -27.88 13.90
N GLN A 288 11.88 -28.99 14.37
CA GLN A 288 13.32 -29.21 14.37
C GLN A 288 13.71 -30.26 13.33
N PRO A 289 14.93 -30.21 12.79
CA PRO A 289 15.45 -31.27 11.93
C PRO A 289 15.43 -32.62 12.66
N SER A 290 14.89 -33.64 11.99
CA SER A 290 14.77 -35.00 12.50
C SER A 290 15.87 -35.88 11.91
N LEU A 291 16.57 -36.61 12.76
CA LEU A 291 17.57 -37.60 12.36
C LEU A 291 17.01 -39.01 12.56
N ALA A 292 17.38 -39.98 11.71
CA ALA A 292 17.00 -41.38 11.91
C ALA A 292 17.46 -41.90 13.29
N SER A 293 18.64 -41.47 13.74
CA SER A 293 19.21 -41.75 15.06
C SER A 293 18.38 -41.25 16.25
N ASP A 294 17.49 -40.27 16.04
CA ASP A 294 16.60 -39.79 17.10
C ASP A 294 15.53 -40.82 17.47
N SER A 295 15.19 -41.73 16.54
CA SER A 295 14.18 -42.78 16.73
C SER A 295 14.80 -44.15 17.04
N ASP A 296 15.96 -44.44 16.43
CA ASP A 296 16.75 -45.64 16.69
C ASP A 296 18.21 -45.24 16.93
N PRO A 297 18.72 -45.28 18.18
CA PRO A 297 20.10 -44.92 18.48
C PRO A 297 21.17 -45.76 17.74
N ALA A 298 20.80 -46.90 17.15
CA ALA A 298 21.70 -47.72 16.32
C ALA A 298 21.70 -47.31 14.83
N ALA A 299 20.74 -46.48 14.40
CA ALA A 299 20.66 -45.94 13.05
C ALA A 299 21.69 -44.81 12.83
N PRO A 300 22.16 -44.60 11.58
CA PRO A 300 23.01 -43.47 11.27
C PRO A 300 22.29 -42.13 11.54
N ALA A 301 23.05 -41.09 11.85
CA ALA A 301 22.56 -39.73 12.06
C ALA A 301 22.19 -39.05 10.72
N LEU A 302 21.36 -39.72 9.93
CA LEU A 302 20.92 -39.27 8.61
C LEU A 302 19.65 -38.42 8.74
N LEU A 303 19.61 -37.30 8.04
CA LEU A 303 18.47 -36.37 8.07
C LEU A 303 17.26 -36.99 7.37
N THR A 304 16.16 -37.15 8.11
CA THR A 304 14.90 -37.72 7.60
C THR A 304 13.83 -36.68 7.32
N GLY A 305 14.08 -35.41 7.67
CA GLY A 305 13.11 -34.32 7.50
C GLY A 305 13.02 -33.42 8.71
N TYR A 306 11.80 -32.97 9.02
CA TYR A 306 11.48 -32.20 10.22
C TYR A 306 10.44 -32.92 11.07
N ARG A 307 10.45 -32.64 12.37
CA ARG A 307 9.43 -33.12 13.32
C ARG A 307 9.03 -31.98 14.27
N PRO A 308 7.81 -31.99 14.81
CA PRO A 308 7.42 -30.99 15.81
C PRO A 308 8.27 -31.18 17.07
N ALA A 309 8.88 -30.09 17.53
CA ALA A 309 9.66 -30.04 18.76
C ALA A 309 8.85 -29.43 19.90
N GLN A 310 8.16 -28.34 19.59
CA GLN A 310 7.34 -27.58 20.52
C GLN A 310 6.20 -26.95 19.74
N VAL A 311 4.99 -27.07 20.26
CA VAL A 311 3.82 -26.46 19.65
C VAL A 311 3.00 -25.90 20.78
N GLU A 312 2.79 -24.58 20.78
CA GLU A 312 2.17 -23.88 21.90
C GLU A 312 1.24 -22.78 21.40
N VAL A 313 0.21 -22.51 22.19
CA VAL A 313 -0.68 -21.37 21.97
C VAL A 313 0.06 -20.11 22.39
N GLN A 314 0.19 -19.15 21.47
CA GLN A 314 0.85 -17.89 21.76
C GLN A 314 0.05 -17.14 22.85
N PRO A 315 0.71 -16.65 23.92
CA PRO A 315 0.05 -15.79 24.87
C PRO A 315 -0.37 -14.49 24.15
N THR A 316 -1.65 -14.16 24.21
CA THR A 316 -2.24 -12.94 23.69
C THR A 316 -3.34 -12.48 24.66
N PRO A 317 -3.80 -11.22 24.58
CA PRO A 317 -4.98 -10.77 25.31
C PRO A 317 -6.21 -11.67 25.07
N LEU A 318 -6.37 -12.17 23.84
CA LEU A 318 -7.50 -13.04 23.48
C LEU A 318 -7.36 -14.43 24.11
N SER A 319 -6.17 -15.04 24.07
CA SER A 319 -5.97 -16.36 24.70
C SER A 319 -6.08 -16.30 26.22
N ALA A 320 -5.63 -15.20 26.85
CA ALA A 320 -5.86 -14.94 28.27
C ALA A 320 -7.37 -14.79 28.59
N LEU A 321 -8.10 -13.97 27.82
CA LEU A 321 -9.54 -13.78 28.01
C LEU A 321 -10.33 -15.09 27.85
N ALA A 322 -10.05 -15.84 26.79
CA ALA A 322 -10.68 -17.14 26.54
C ALA A 322 -10.46 -18.11 27.71
N THR A 323 -9.24 -18.14 28.25
CA THR A 323 -8.91 -18.98 29.41
C THR A 323 -9.65 -18.55 30.66
N ILE A 324 -9.74 -17.23 30.93
CA ILE A 324 -10.52 -16.70 32.06
C ILE A 324 -11.99 -17.12 31.92
N LEU A 325 -12.61 -16.86 30.77
CA LEU A 325 -14.02 -17.16 30.52
C LEU A 325 -14.33 -18.66 30.66
N ALA A 326 -13.46 -19.52 30.14
CA ALA A 326 -13.61 -20.97 30.29
C ALA A 326 -13.61 -21.40 31.76
N TRP A 327 -12.64 -20.94 32.56
CA TRP A 327 -12.61 -21.27 33.98
C TRP A 327 -13.78 -20.68 34.77
N LEU A 328 -14.29 -19.52 34.37
CA LEU A 328 -15.50 -18.94 34.96
C LEU A 328 -16.73 -19.80 34.66
N GLN A 329 -16.90 -20.24 33.41
CA GLN A 329 -18.03 -21.08 32.97
C GLN A 329 -17.99 -22.48 33.60
N ASP A 330 -16.79 -23.05 33.79
CA ASP A 330 -16.59 -24.33 34.49
C ASP A 330 -16.71 -24.22 36.02
N GLY A 331 -16.94 -23.01 36.56
CA GLY A 331 -17.03 -22.76 38.01
C GLY A 331 -15.69 -22.88 38.74
N GLN A 332 -14.56 -22.92 38.03
CA GLN A 332 -13.22 -23.07 38.58
C GLN A 332 -12.50 -21.72 38.74
N ILE A 333 -13.19 -20.74 39.34
CA ILE A 333 -12.75 -19.34 39.47
C ILE A 333 -11.33 -19.20 40.05
N ASN A 334 -10.93 -20.09 40.96
CA ASN A 334 -9.60 -20.05 41.56
C ASN A 334 -8.45 -20.28 40.56
N ARG A 335 -8.71 -20.97 39.43
CA ARG A 335 -7.71 -21.20 38.37
C ARG A 335 -7.49 -19.98 37.49
N ALA A 336 -8.47 -19.05 37.43
CA ALA A 336 -8.36 -17.81 36.67
C ALA A 336 -7.53 -16.72 37.38
N ARG A 337 -7.25 -16.87 38.68
CA ARG A 337 -6.52 -15.87 39.50
C ARG A 337 -5.20 -15.37 38.88
N PRO A 338 -4.35 -16.21 38.27
CA PRO A 338 -3.09 -15.74 37.70
C PRO A 338 -3.25 -14.90 36.42
N PHE A 339 -4.45 -14.79 35.87
CA PHE A 339 -4.75 -14.02 34.65
C PHE A 339 -5.44 -12.68 34.93
N VAL A 340 -5.68 -12.32 36.19
CA VAL A 340 -6.33 -11.05 36.56
C VAL A 340 -5.42 -10.24 37.49
N ALA A 341 -5.42 -8.92 37.31
CA ALA A 341 -4.61 -8.02 38.13
C ALA A 341 -5.13 -7.95 39.58
N ARG A 342 -6.45 -8.12 39.75
CA ARG A 342 -7.13 -8.10 41.04
C ARG A 342 -8.18 -9.21 41.12
N ILE A 343 -8.34 -9.78 42.30
CA ILE A 343 -9.25 -10.92 42.53
C ILE A 343 -10.73 -10.49 42.42
N ASP A 344 -11.05 -9.24 42.75
CA ASP A 344 -12.40 -8.67 42.64
C ASP A 344 -12.92 -8.67 41.19
N LEU A 345 -12.05 -8.50 40.19
CA LEU A 345 -12.40 -8.57 38.76
C LEU A 345 -13.11 -9.87 38.39
N LEU A 346 -12.77 -11.01 39.02
CA LEU A 346 -13.47 -12.27 38.76
C LEU A 346 -14.92 -12.24 39.27
N THR A 347 -15.15 -11.52 40.37
CA THR A 347 -16.50 -11.27 40.91
C THR A 347 -17.26 -10.30 40.02
N ASP A 348 -16.60 -9.25 39.53
CA ASP A 348 -17.19 -8.29 38.59
C ASP A 348 -17.61 -8.98 37.29
N MET A 349 -16.74 -9.81 36.70
CA MET A 349 -17.07 -10.61 35.53
C MET A 349 -18.26 -11.55 35.76
N PHE A 350 -18.34 -12.17 36.94
CA PHE A 350 -19.49 -13.00 37.31
C PHE A 350 -20.78 -12.17 37.38
N ASN A 351 -20.73 -10.99 38.00
CA ASN A 351 -21.88 -10.07 38.11
C ASN A 351 -22.31 -9.50 36.75
N LEU A 352 -21.36 -9.29 35.83
CA LEU A 352 -21.62 -8.90 34.44
C LEU A 352 -22.21 -10.04 33.59
N GLY A 353 -22.37 -11.24 34.15
CA GLY A 353 -22.94 -12.39 33.44
C GLY A 353 -21.97 -13.01 32.44
N LEU A 354 -20.65 -12.87 32.62
CA LEU A 354 -19.65 -13.52 31.76
C LEU A 354 -19.43 -15.00 32.07
N ALA A 355 -19.94 -15.47 33.20
CA ALA A 355 -19.95 -16.90 33.56
C ALA A 355 -21.03 -17.71 32.81
N THR A 356 -21.99 -17.05 32.14
CA THR A 356 -22.93 -17.74 31.27
C THR A 356 -22.35 -17.88 29.86
N PRO A 357 -22.49 -19.04 29.20
CA PRO A 357 -22.04 -19.21 27.82
C PRO A 357 -22.63 -18.18 26.85
N GLY A 358 -21.94 -17.90 25.76
CA GLY A 358 -22.36 -16.97 24.71
C GLY A 358 -21.62 -17.25 23.41
N ASP A 359 -22.13 -16.76 22.29
CA ASP A 359 -21.51 -16.90 20.97
C ASP A 359 -20.48 -15.77 20.80
N TRP A 360 -19.40 -15.81 21.58
CA TRP A 360 -18.51 -14.66 21.72
C TRP A 360 -17.70 -14.39 20.46
N MET A 361 -17.64 -13.12 20.06
CA MET A 361 -16.78 -12.60 19.00
C MET A 361 -15.94 -11.45 19.57
N ALA A 362 -14.71 -11.27 19.09
CA ALA A 362 -13.80 -10.25 19.61
C ALA A 362 -13.03 -9.50 18.51
N VAL A 363 -12.68 -8.24 18.75
CA VAL A 363 -11.87 -7.38 17.87
C VAL A 363 -10.88 -6.60 18.71
N TYR A 364 -9.65 -6.44 18.21
CA TYR A 364 -8.65 -5.58 18.85
C TYR A 364 -8.97 -4.12 18.60
N VAL A 365 -8.77 -3.27 19.59
CA VAL A 365 -9.05 -1.83 19.51
C VAL A 365 -7.77 -1.04 19.75
N ASN A 366 -7.47 -0.04 18.94
CA ASN A 366 -6.30 0.80 19.12
C ASN A 366 -6.53 1.89 20.19
N ASP A 367 -5.51 2.72 20.43
CA ASP A 367 -5.58 3.79 21.43
C ASP A 367 -6.56 4.92 21.05
N LEU A 368 -6.98 4.97 19.80
CA LEU A 368 -7.97 5.92 19.26
C LEU A 368 -9.41 5.36 19.28
N ASP A 369 -9.64 4.27 20.00
CA ASP A 369 -10.93 3.55 20.10
C ASP A 369 -11.46 2.99 18.77
N ARG A 370 -10.57 2.77 17.79
CA ARG A 370 -10.92 2.17 16.49
C ARG A 370 -10.55 0.70 16.44
N GLU A 371 -11.40 -0.08 15.79
CA GLU A 371 -11.16 -1.51 15.52
C GLU A 371 -9.95 -1.70 14.60
N ILE A 372 -9.09 -2.65 14.95
CA ILE A 372 -7.93 -3.08 14.19
C ILE A 372 -8.37 -4.22 13.26
N GLN A 373 -8.35 -3.97 11.95
CA GLN A 373 -8.85 -4.91 10.93
C GLN A 373 -7.75 -5.59 10.11
N ASP A 374 -6.48 -5.21 10.29
CA ASP A 374 -5.32 -5.75 9.57
C ASP A 374 -4.69 -6.98 10.26
N GLY A 375 -5.35 -7.51 11.30
CA GLY A 375 -4.82 -8.62 12.11
C GLY A 375 -3.78 -8.20 13.15
N GLY A 376 -3.55 -6.90 13.33
CA GLY A 376 -2.74 -6.36 14.42
C GLY A 376 -3.34 -6.68 15.80
N GLN A 377 -2.48 -6.70 16.82
CA GLN A 377 -2.87 -6.94 18.21
C GLN A 377 -2.71 -5.65 19.02
N SER A 378 -3.57 -5.47 20.01
CA SER A 378 -3.44 -4.41 21.02
C SER A 378 -3.75 -4.96 22.40
N LEU A 379 -3.49 -4.16 23.43
CA LEU A 379 -3.84 -4.47 24.80
C LEU A 379 -5.34 -4.29 25.11
N ARG A 380 -6.14 -3.80 24.15
CA ARG A 380 -7.57 -3.56 24.32
C ARG A 380 -8.37 -4.48 23.39
N LEU A 381 -9.29 -5.24 23.96
CA LEU A 381 -10.19 -6.12 23.24
C LEU A 381 -11.63 -5.71 23.48
N ARG A 382 -12.38 -5.53 22.40
CA ARG A 382 -13.84 -5.41 22.44
C ARG A 382 -14.44 -6.75 22.06
N PHE A 383 -15.38 -7.25 22.84
CA PHE A 383 -16.02 -8.52 22.58
C PHE A 383 -17.51 -8.48 22.88
N PHE A 384 -18.28 -9.27 22.13
CA PHE A 384 -19.73 -9.27 22.20
C PHE A 384 -20.30 -10.66 21.94
N ASP A 385 -21.48 -10.94 22.48
CA ASP A 385 -22.22 -12.17 22.19
C ASP A 385 -22.96 -12.04 20.85
N ASN A 386 -22.80 -13.05 19.98
CA ASN A 386 -23.50 -13.12 18.70
C ASN A 386 -25.01 -13.28 18.82
N ALA A 387 -25.47 -13.92 19.88
CA ALA A 387 -26.87 -14.16 20.16
C ALA A 387 -27.54 -12.99 20.89
N ASP A 388 -26.79 -12.21 21.67
CA ASP A 388 -27.30 -11.07 22.44
C ASP A 388 -26.33 -9.89 22.47
N ARG A 389 -26.55 -8.92 21.59
CA ARG A 389 -25.70 -7.72 21.45
C ARG A 389 -25.68 -6.83 22.69
N ASN A 390 -26.61 -6.99 23.63
CA ASN A 390 -26.57 -6.25 24.90
C ASN A 390 -25.44 -6.75 25.81
N ARG A 391 -24.92 -7.95 25.54
CA ARG A 391 -23.72 -8.51 26.18
C ARG A 391 -22.48 -8.09 25.39
N THR A 392 -22.19 -6.79 25.41
CA THR A 392 -20.98 -6.23 24.80
C THR A 392 -20.08 -5.61 25.86
N PHE A 393 -18.80 -5.94 25.79
CA PHE A 393 -17.81 -5.57 26.79
C PHE A 393 -16.50 -5.16 26.13
N GLU A 394 -15.72 -4.40 26.89
CA GLU A 394 -14.33 -4.11 26.55
C GLU A 394 -13.43 -4.55 27.70
N ALA A 395 -12.32 -5.18 27.36
CA ALA A 395 -11.32 -5.71 28.27
C ALA A 395 -9.95 -5.10 27.96
N ILE A 396 -9.25 -4.65 29.00
CA ILE A 396 -7.91 -4.06 28.91
C ILE A 396 -6.91 -4.97 29.62
N PHE A 397 -5.76 -5.18 28.99
CA PHE A 397 -4.71 -6.09 29.44
C PHE A 397 -3.39 -5.36 29.65
N GLU A 398 -2.51 -6.01 30.39
CA GLU A 398 -1.08 -5.67 30.46
C GLU A 398 -0.27 -6.95 30.27
N GLN A 399 0.91 -6.84 29.64
CA GLN A 399 1.83 -7.97 29.52
C GLN A 399 2.81 -7.97 30.69
N ASN A 400 2.88 -9.09 31.41
CA ASN A 400 3.88 -9.28 32.44
C ASN A 400 5.25 -9.53 31.80
N ALA A 401 6.21 -8.63 32.04
CA ALA A 401 7.53 -8.66 31.41
C ALA A 401 8.39 -9.90 31.77
N GLU A 402 8.15 -10.53 32.92
CA GLU A 402 8.94 -11.69 33.37
C GLU A 402 8.39 -13.04 32.85
N SER A 403 7.07 -13.13 32.68
CA SER A 403 6.38 -14.37 32.28
C SER A 403 5.80 -14.33 30.87
N GLY A 404 5.80 -13.18 30.20
CA GLY A 404 5.20 -12.98 28.88
C GLY A 404 3.67 -13.07 28.84
N ARG A 405 3.03 -13.32 29.99
CA ARG A 405 1.59 -13.57 30.12
C ARG A 405 0.78 -12.27 30.15
N TYR A 406 -0.41 -12.30 29.56
CA TYR A 406 -1.36 -11.18 29.61
C TYR A 406 -2.26 -11.28 30.83
N VAL A 407 -2.38 -10.17 31.55
CA VAL A 407 -3.15 -10.03 32.78
C VAL A 407 -4.27 -9.02 32.54
N LEU A 408 -5.51 -9.40 32.84
CA LEU A 408 -6.68 -8.55 32.72
C LEU A 408 -6.65 -7.46 33.80
N GLN A 409 -6.66 -6.20 33.36
CA GLN A 409 -6.64 -5.01 34.21
C GLN A 409 -8.04 -4.48 34.50
N SER A 410 -8.91 -4.50 33.49
CA SER A 410 -10.30 -4.06 33.62
C SER A 410 -11.19 -4.72 32.58
N VAL A 411 -12.48 -4.81 32.91
CA VAL A 411 -13.54 -5.22 32.00
C VAL A 411 -14.80 -4.41 32.30
N ALA A 412 -15.44 -3.86 31.29
CA ALA A 412 -16.62 -3.01 31.45
C ALA A 412 -17.62 -3.22 30.31
N PRO A 413 -18.94 -3.06 30.56
CA PRO A 413 -19.94 -3.06 29.50
C PRO A 413 -19.77 -1.83 28.60
N VAL A 414 -19.98 -2.01 27.31
CA VAL A 414 -19.92 -0.93 26.30
C VAL A 414 -21.17 -0.98 25.44
N ILE A 415 -21.74 0.20 25.15
CA ILE A 415 -22.85 0.33 24.20
C ILE A 415 -22.26 0.49 22.81
N LEU A 416 -22.56 -0.44 21.90
CA LEU A 416 -22.18 -0.32 20.50
C LEU A 416 -22.91 0.87 19.87
N ALA A 417 -22.21 1.96 19.59
CA ALA A 417 -22.66 2.94 18.61
C ALA A 417 -22.50 2.29 17.22
N SER A 418 -23.58 1.68 16.72
CA SER A 418 -23.78 1.21 15.33
C SER A 418 -22.58 0.50 14.66
N SER A 419 -22.49 -0.82 14.78
CA SER A 419 -21.72 -1.63 13.83
C SER A 419 -22.56 -1.85 12.55
N ALA A 420 -22.58 -0.86 11.66
CA ALA A 420 -23.03 -1.08 10.29
C ALA A 420 -21.97 -1.92 9.56
N GLY A 421 -22.26 -3.21 9.35
CA GLY A 421 -21.77 -3.90 8.15
C GLY A 421 -20.90 -5.15 8.24
N LEU A 422 -20.75 -5.86 9.38
CA LEU A 422 -19.84 -7.03 9.41
C LEU A 422 -20.39 -8.40 9.83
N VAL A 423 -21.63 -8.52 10.33
CA VAL A 423 -22.23 -9.86 10.55
C VAL A 423 -23.74 -9.81 10.35
N THR A 424 -24.25 -10.51 9.33
CA THR A 424 -25.66 -10.93 9.32
C THR A 424 -25.84 -11.96 10.44
N PRO A 425 -26.85 -11.84 11.33
CA PRO A 425 -27.05 -12.83 12.39
C PRO A 425 -27.08 -14.25 11.81
N ALA A 426 -26.23 -15.14 12.31
CA ALA A 426 -26.30 -16.55 11.92
C ALA A 426 -27.65 -17.14 12.38
N PRO A 427 -28.24 -18.08 11.63
CA PRO A 427 -29.42 -18.80 12.10
C PRO A 427 -29.12 -19.46 13.46
N PRO A 428 -30.08 -19.49 14.41
CA PRO A 428 -29.89 -20.17 15.68
C PRO A 428 -29.50 -21.63 15.42
N ARG A 429 -28.55 -22.15 16.21
CA ARG A 429 -28.05 -23.53 16.10
C ARG A 429 -29.25 -24.50 15.99
N PRO A 430 -29.22 -25.51 15.09
CA PRO A 430 -30.20 -26.59 15.16
C PRO A 430 -30.14 -27.17 16.56
N THR A 431 -31.22 -27.01 17.31
CA THR A 431 -31.35 -27.54 18.64
C THR A 431 -31.02 -29.02 18.56
N SER A 432 -30.05 -29.49 19.34
CA SER A 432 -29.86 -30.94 19.47
C SER A 432 -31.20 -31.52 19.89
N THR A 433 -31.83 -32.25 18.97
CA THR A 433 -33.02 -33.02 19.32
C THR A 433 -32.54 -33.99 20.39
N PRO A 434 -33.10 -33.96 21.61
CA PRO A 434 -32.67 -34.89 22.64
C PRO A 434 -32.83 -36.29 22.06
N THR A 435 -31.71 -37.00 21.91
CA THR A 435 -31.75 -38.43 21.65
C THR A 435 -32.45 -39.03 22.86
N ALA A 436 -33.71 -39.42 22.68
CA ALA A 436 -34.48 -40.06 23.73
C ALA A 436 -33.77 -41.37 24.08
N THR A 437 -33.13 -41.40 25.25
CA THR A 437 -32.73 -42.64 25.90
C THR A 437 -34.02 -43.46 26.08
N PRO A 438 -34.13 -44.67 25.52
CA PRO A 438 -35.34 -45.46 25.65
C PRO A 438 -35.48 -45.94 27.09
N LEU A 439 -36.44 -45.36 27.83
CA LEU A 439 -36.93 -45.93 29.08
C LEU A 439 -37.98 -47.02 28.76
N PRO A 440 -38.02 -48.10 29.54
CA PRO A 440 -38.72 -49.34 29.16
C PRO A 440 -40.24 -49.14 29.07
N GLN A 441 -40.84 -49.78 28.07
CA GLN A 441 -42.29 -49.79 27.83
C GLN A 441 -43.07 -50.24 29.07
N VAL A 442 -43.99 -49.38 29.52
CA VAL A 442 -45.12 -49.79 30.36
C VAL A 442 -46.40 -49.41 29.62
N ALA A 443 -47.25 -50.40 29.43
CA ALA A 443 -48.44 -50.37 28.58
C ALA A 443 -49.54 -49.45 29.12
N ALA A 444 -50.34 -48.94 28.17
CA ALA A 444 -51.42 -47.99 28.34
C ALA A 444 -52.53 -48.46 29.31
N GLY A 445 -53.09 -47.49 30.04
CA GLY A 445 -54.36 -47.60 30.75
C GLY A 445 -54.90 -46.21 31.11
N ASP A 446 -56.07 -45.88 30.57
CA ASP A 446 -56.81 -44.62 30.74
C ASP A 446 -57.00 -44.20 32.21
N PHE A 447 -56.77 -42.92 32.52
CA PHE A 447 -57.40 -42.25 33.66
C PHE A 447 -57.53 -40.73 33.40
N THR A 448 -58.78 -40.26 33.33
CA THR A 448 -59.16 -38.84 33.48
C THR A 448 -59.42 -38.53 34.95
N LEU A 449 -58.94 -37.37 35.43
CA LEU A 449 -59.32 -36.84 36.74
C LEU A 449 -59.78 -35.38 36.63
N THR A 450 -61.04 -35.15 36.99
CA THR A 450 -61.67 -33.85 37.21
C THR A 450 -61.41 -33.39 38.64
N VAL A 451 -61.10 -32.10 38.87
CA VAL A 451 -61.07 -31.50 40.21
C VAL A 451 -61.87 -30.19 40.21
N PRO A 452 -62.79 -29.98 41.19
CA PRO A 452 -63.74 -28.88 41.23
C PRO A 452 -63.18 -27.60 41.87
N LEU A 453 -63.67 -26.44 41.44
CA LEU A 453 -63.50 -25.17 42.15
C LEU A 453 -64.76 -24.86 42.97
N SER A 454 -64.58 -24.72 44.28
CA SER A 454 -65.59 -24.19 45.19
C SER A 454 -65.16 -22.82 45.74
N ASP A 455 -66.14 -21.92 45.63
CA ASP A 455 -66.48 -20.80 46.50
C ASP A 455 -65.84 -19.41 46.28
N VAL A 456 -66.67 -18.64 45.56
CA VAL A 456 -66.81 -17.19 45.41
C VAL A 456 -67.13 -16.49 46.74
N VAL A 457 -66.91 -15.16 46.79
CA VAL A 457 -67.70 -14.06 47.43
C VAL A 457 -66.68 -13.01 47.96
N GLU A 458 -66.67 -11.71 47.64
CA GLU A 458 -67.71 -10.74 47.23
C GLU A 458 -67.02 -9.49 46.60
N GLY A 459 -67.70 -8.78 45.66
CA GLY A 459 -67.22 -7.52 45.04
C GLY A 459 -67.56 -6.25 45.84
N PRO A 460 -67.58 -5.03 45.24
CA PRO A 460 -67.32 -4.65 43.84
C PRO A 460 -66.22 -3.55 43.67
N ASP A 461 -65.96 -3.15 42.42
CA ASP A 461 -65.23 -1.93 41.99
C ASP A 461 -63.71 -2.03 41.69
N ALA A 462 -63.35 -2.76 40.63
CA ALA A 462 -62.23 -2.36 39.76
C ALA A 462 -62.38 -3.00 38.36
N ALA A 463 -62.62 -2.17 37.36
CA ALA A 463 -62.81 -2.57 35.98
C ALA A 463 -61.52 -3.09 35.33
N GLY A 464 -61.48 -4.41 35.12
CA GLY A 464 -61.02 -5.13 33.93
C GLY A 464 -59.87 -4.58 33.08
N ILE A 465 -58.66 -5.11 33.32
CA ILE A 465 -57.67 -5.36 32.26
C ILE A 465 -57.81 -6.83 31.88
N LEU A 466 -58.33 -7.12 30.68
CA LEU A 466 -58.33 -8.45 30.09
C LEU A 466 -57.15 -8.57 29.11
N ASN A 467 -56.32 -9.56 29.37
CA ASN A 467 -55.24 -10.08 28.55
C ASN A 467 -55.83 -11.03 27.47
N PRO A 468 -55.77 -10.73 26.16
CA PRO A 468 -56.13 -11.70 25.13
C PRO A 468 -54.91 -12.60 24.82
N THR A 469 -55.09 -13.89 25.06
CA THR A 469 -54.18 -14.97 24.63
C THR A 469 -54.48 -15.28 23.17
N LEU A 470 -53.50 -15.13 22.26
CA LEU A 470 -53.63 -15.54 20.86
C LEU A 470 -53.07 -16.95 20.67
N GLU A 471 -53.92 -17.82 20.12
CA GLU A 471 -53.70 -19.20 19.72
C GLU A 471 -52.77 -19.27 18.48
N PRO A 472 -51.89 -20.27 18.33
CA PRO A 472 -50.97 -20.35 17.20
C PRO A 472 -51.68 -20.74 15.89
N THR A 473 -51.66 -19.82 14.93
CA THR A 473 -52.09 -20.02 13.53
C THR A 473 -51.03 -20.84 12.76
N ALA A 474 -51.46 -21.86 12.01
CA ALA A 474 -50.58 -22.63 11.13
C ALA A 474 -49.96 -21.74 10.02
N THR A 475 -48.63 -21.65 9.99
CA THR A 475 -47.87 -20.95 8.95
C THR A 475 -47.80 -21.81 7.68
N ALA A 476 -48.12 -21.21 6.53
CA ALA A 476 -48.02 -21.87 5.23
C ALA A 476 -46.56 -22.11 4.83
N THR A 477 -46.24 -23.33 4.44
CA THR A 477 -44.96 -23.72 3.84
C THR A 477 -44.83 -23.12 2.44
N PRO A 478 -43.79 -22.33 2.11
CA PRO A 478 -43.56 -21.90 0.74
C PRO A 478 -43.03 -23.08 -0.09
N THR A 479 -43.82 -23.52 -1.08
CA THR A 479 -43.40 -24.42 -2.15
C THR A 479 -42.55 -23.65 -3.16
N PHE A 480 -41.31 -24.09 -3.38
CA PHE A 480 -40.45 -23.58 -4.45
C PHE A 480 -40.97 -24.06 -5.81
N THR A 481 -41.45 -23.11 -6.62
CA THR A 481 -41.74 -23.32 -8.04
C THR A 481 -40.45 -23.14 -8.83
N PRO A 482 -40.01 -24.10 -9.67
CA PRO A 482 -38.84 -23.88 -10.53
C PRO A 482 -39.18 -22.84 -11.62
N THR A 483 -38.42 -21.75 -11.65
CA THR A 483 -38.47 -20.71 -12.67
C THR A 483 -37.91 -21.27 -14.00
N PRO A 484 -38.56 -21.03 -15.16
CA PRO A 484 -38.10 -21.55 -16.44
C PRO A 484 -36.73 -21.00 -16.83
N THR A 485 -35.90 -21.89 -17.38
CA THR A 485 -34.56 -21.63 -17.92
C THR A 485 -34.66 -20.86 -19.23
N ASP A 486 -34.09 -19.65 -19.29
CA ASP A 486 -33.89 -18.95 -20.55
C ASP A 486 -32.85 -19.67 -21.39
N THR A 487 -33.28 -20.01 -22.60
CA THR A 487 -32.52 -20.72 -23.63
C THR A 487 -31.55 -19.73 -24.31
N PRO A 488 -30.29 -20.08 -24.58
CA PRO A 488 -29.36 -19.17 -25.25
C PRO A 488 -29.83 -18.89 -26.68
N THR A 489 -30.18 -17.63 -26.95
CA THR A 489 -30.53 -17.14 -28.28
C THR A 489 -29.25 -16.97 -29.10
N VAL A 490 -29.21 -17.61 -30.27
CA VAL A 490 -28.13 -17.53 -31.25
C VAL A 490 -28.01 -16.10 -31.81
N THR A 491 -26.89 -15.44 -31.57
CA THR A 491 -26.58 -14.14 -32.20
C THR A 491 -26.08 -14.37 -33.64
N PRO A 492 -26.69 -13.75 -34.67
CA PRO A 492 -26.21 -13.84 -36.04
C PRO A 492 -24.92 -13.02 -36.27
N THR A 493 -24.12 -13.58 -37.17
CA THR A 493 -22.84 -13.15 -37.75
C THR A 493 -22.85 -11.69 -38.24
N PRO A 494 -21.74 -10.92 -38.11
CA PRO A 494 -21.62 -9.58 -38.69
C PRO A 494 -21.49 -9.66 -40.22
N SER A 495 -22.18 -8.76 -40.93
CA SER A 495 -22.07 -8.60 -42.38
C SER A 495 -22.03 -7.13 -42.77
N GLU A 496 -21.12 -6.86 -43.71
CA GLU A 496 -20.99 -5.71 -44.61
C GLU A 496 -20.54 -4.35 -44.03
N THR A 497 -19.27 -4.09 -44.31
CA THR A 497 -18.54 -2.81 -44.27
C THR A 497 -19.12 -1.80 -45.27
N PRO A 498 -19.48 -0.57 -44.88
CA PRO A 498 -19.60 0.54 -45.82
C PRO A 498 -18.24 1.23 -46.06
N LEU A 499 -18.05 1.59 -47.33
CA LEU A 499 -16.91 2.26 -47.97
C LEU A 499 -16.64 3.68 -47.40
N PRO A 500 -15.38 4.19 -47.41
CA PRO A 500 -15.08 5.56 -46.97
C PRO A 500 -15.70 6.60 -47.90
N THR A 501 -16.33 7.62 -47.33
CA THR A 501 -16.76 8.82 -48.06
C THR A 501 -16.15 10.08 -47.46
N ASP A 502 -15.82 10.99 -48.37
CA ASP A 502 -15.00 12.20 -48.27
C ASP A 502 -15.08 13.07 -47.01
N THR A 503 -13.89 13.47 -46.58
CA THR A 503 -13.57 14.47 -45.55
C THR A 503 -14.04 15.88 -45.95
N PRO A 504 -14.92 16.55 -45.18
CA PRO A 504 -15.09 17.99 -45.28
C PRO A 504 -14.03 18.72 -44.42
N THR A 505 -13.34 19.64 -45.06
CA THR A 505 -12.39 20.59 -44.47
C THR A 505 -13.10 21.51 -43.47
N LEU A 506 -12.68 21.52 -42.20
CA LEU A 506 -13.15 22.49 -41.21
C LEU A 506 -12.29 23.76 -41.22
N THR A 507 -12.96 24.87 -41.50
CA THR A 507 -12.53 26.26 -41.39
C THR A 507 -12.36 26.64 -39.91
N PRO A 508 -11.35 27.45 -39.52
CA PRO A 508 -11.16 27.85 -38.12
C PRO A 508 -12.34 28.69 -37.62
N THR A 509 -12.94 28.27 -36.50
CA THR A 509 -14.01 29.02 -35.80
C THR A 509 -13.41 29.84 -34.66
N ALA A 510 -14.01 31.00 -34.41
CA ALA A 510 -13.47 32.09 -33.58
C ALA A 510 -13.25 31.72 -32.10
N THR A 511 -12.19 32.32 -31.54
CA THR A 511 -11.81 32.30 -30.12
C THR A 511 -12.91 32.88 -29.25
N GLU A 512 -13.51 32.06 -28.37
CA GLU A 512 -14.35 32.50 -27.25
C GLU A 512 -13.47 33.24 -26.23
N THR A 513 -13.96 34.39 -25.78
CA THR A 513 -13.32 35.26 -24.78
C THR A 513 -13.62 34.69 -23.39
N PRO A 514 -12.65 34.59 -22.45
CA PRO A 514 -12.88 33.95 -21.16
C PRO A 514 -13.96 34.69 -20.34
N THR A 515 -14.96 33.92 -19.93
CA THR A 515 -16.01 34.33 -18.98
C THR A 515 -15.44 34.46 -17.57
N ALA A 516 -15.83 35.51 -16.84
CA ALA A 516 -15.38 35.75 -15.48
C ALA A 516 -15.81 34.63 -14.51
N THR A 517 -14.85 34.13 -13.73
CA THR A 517 -14.99 33.16 -12.64
C THR A 517 -16.00 33.62 -11.59
N PRO A 518 -16.85 32.74 -11.02
CA PRO A 518 -17.74 33.11 -9.91
C PRO A 518 -16.94 33.54 -8.68
N THR A 519 -17.23 34.73 -8.17
CA THR A 519 -16.64 35.25 -6.92
C THR A 519 -17.35 34.60 -5.72
N GLU A 520 -16.63 33.84 -4.90
CA GLU A 520 -17.15 33.33 -3.62
C GLU A 520 -17.55 34.49 -2.68
N LYS A 521 -18.70 34.35 -2.02
CA LYS A 521 -19.28 35.37 -1.12
C LYS A 521 -18.46 35.45 0.19
N PRO A 522 -18.10 36.64 0.70
CA PRO A 522 -17.30 36.79 1.93
C PRO A 522 -18.00 36.21 3.16
N LEU A 523 -17.22 35.76 4.17
CA LEU A 523 -17.69 35.14 5.43
C LEU A 523 -18.35 36.17 6.38
N PRO A 524 -19.67 36.15 6.64
CA PRO A 524 -20.30 37.00 7.64
C PRO A 524 -20.37 36.29 9.01
N ILE A 525 -19.20 35.99 9.59
CA ILE A 525 -19.14 35.55 11.00
C ILE A 525 -18.89 36.79 11.87
N PRO A 526 -19.81 37.16 12.77
CA PRO A 526 -19.58 38.28 13.67
C PRO A 526 -18.38 38.02 14.60
N ALA A 527 -17.50 39.01 14.76
CA ALA A 527 -16.40 38.94 15.72
C ALA A 527 -16.96 39.05 17.15
N ILE A 528 -17.03 37.91 17.86
CA ILE A 528 -17.44 37.87 19.28
C ILE A 528 -16.18 37.71 20.13
N PRO A 529 -15.88 38.66 21.04
CA PRO A 529 -14.72 38.55 21.93
C PRO A 529 -14.74 37.22 22.70
N PRO A 530 -13.57 36.57 22.91
CA PRO A 530 -13.50 35.27 23.59
C PRO A 530 -14.07 35.31 25.01
N GLU A 531 -13.92 36.45 25.69
CA GLU A 531 -14.40 36.74 27.05
C GLU A 531 -15.94 36.94 27.16
N THR A 532 -16.66 36.98 26.03
CA THR A 532 -18.10 37.26 26.02
C THR A 532 -18.87 36.07 26.56
N ALA A 533 -19.63 36.28 27.64
CA ALA A 533 -20.50 35.25 28.18
C ALA A 533 -21.65 34.94 27.21
N ALA A 534 -21.88 33.66 26.92
CA ALA A 534 -22.93 33.23 26.01
C ALA A 534 -24.32 33.41 26.63
N PRO A 535 -25.31 33.90 25.87
CA PRO A 535 -26.68 34.03 26.35
C PRO A 535 -27.36 32.68 26.59
N LEU A 536 -26.95 31.61 25.92
CA LEU A 536 -27.53 30.27 26.09
C LEU A 536 -26.49 29.16 25.81
N THR A 537 -26.67 27.99 26.39
CA THR A 537 -25.83 26.80 26.15
C THR A 537 -26.68 25.61 25.70
N GLY A 538 -26.07 24.64 25.03
CA GLY A 538 -26.72 23.44 24.51
C GLY A 538 -25.74 22.34 24.12
N TYR A 539 -26.22 21.35 23.38
CA TYR A 539 -25.39 20.32 22.76
C TYR A 539 -25.90 19.92 21.38
N MET A 540 -25.01 19.36 20.56
CA MET A 540 -25.35 18.83 19.24
C MET A 540 -26.10 17.49 19.35
N LEU A 541 -27.22 17.35 18.63
CA LEU A 541 -27.95 16.09 18.49
C LEU A 541 -27.94 15.66 17.02
N LEU A 542 -27.16 14.62 16.71
CA LEU A 542 -26.91 14.20 15.33
C LEU A 542 -26.96 12.68 15.18
N THR A 543 -27.41 12.20 14.01
CA THR A 543 -27.24 10.80 13.59
C THR A 543 -25.90 10.56 12.90
N ASP A 544 -25.29 11.61 12.34
CA ASP A 544 -24.02 11.64 11.60
C ASP A 544 -23.21 12.91 11.98
N THR A 545 -22.24 13.34 11.18
CA THR A 545 -21.44 14.55 11.43
C THR A 545 -22.20 15.85 11.10
N GLY A 546 -22.27 16.78 12.06
CA GLY A 546 -22.87 18.12 11.91
C GLY A 546 -21.98 19.09 11.15
N ARG A 547 -22.56 20.05 10.43
CA ARG A 547 -21.82 21.03 9.62
C ARG A 547 -21.89 22.42 10.25
N LEU A 548 -20.75 22.95 10.69
CA LEU A 548 -20.60 24.34 11.13
C LEU A 548 -20.24 25.22 9.93
N ARG A 549 -20.95 26.33 9.71
CA ARG A 549 -20.85 27.14 8.48
C ARG A 549 -20.41 28.58 8.71
N GLY A 550 -19.88 29.20 7.66
CA GLY A 550 -19.45 30.60 7.67
C GLY A 550 -20.57 31.64 7.65
N GLY A 551 -21.82 31.23 7.43
CA GLY A 551 -22.99 32.11 7.41
C GLY A 551 -24.31 31.33 7.59
N PRO A 552 -25.43 32.02 7.85
CA PRO A 552 -26.72 31.41 8.19
C PRO A 552 -27.51 30.93 6.95
N SER A 553 -26.93 29.99 6.20
CA SER A 553 -27.58 29.28 5.09
C SER A 553 -26.73 28.08 4.67
N VAL A 554 -27.36 27.10 4.00
CA VAL A 554 -26.66 25.97 3.38
C VAL A 554 -25.74 26.37 2.23
N GLU A 555 -25.90 27.58 1.69
CA GLU A 555 -25.08 28.15 0.62
C GLU A 555 -23.72 28.67 1.10
N TYR A 556 -23.52 28.88 2.41
CA TYR A 556 -22.23 29.30 2.96
C TYR A 556 -21.31 28.09 3.17
N ILE A 557 -20.01 28.32 3.01
CA ILE A 557 -18.97 27.30 3.20
C ILE A 557 -19.06 26.63 4.57
N VAL A 558 -18.76 25.34 4.62
CA VAL A 558 -18.61 24.58 5.87
C VAL A 558 -17.20 24.86 6.40
N ILE A 559 -17.10 25.38 7.61
CA ILE A 559 -15.83 25.77 8.24
C ILE A 559 -15.31 24.72 9.23
N ALA A 560 -16.17 23.80 9.68
CA ALA A 560 -15.80 22.66 10.52
C ALA A 560 -16.90 21.56 10.58
N GLY A 561 -16.50 20.34 10.92
CA GLY A 561 -17.40 19.25 11.30
C GLY A 561 -17.64 19.19 12.82
N LEU A 562 -18.83 18.74 13.23
CA LEU A 562 -19.24 18.62 14.63
C LEU A 562 -19.72 17.20 14.93
N ALA A 563 -19.18 16.58 15.97
CA ALA A 563 -19.65 15.27 16.45
C ALA A 563 -20.97 15.37 17.26
N ASN A 564 -21.71 14.26 17.31
CA ASN A 564 -22.86 14.10 18.20
C ASN A 564 -22.46 14.30 19.67
N GLY A 565 -23.27 15.04 20.43
CA GLY A 565 -23.01 15.35 21.84
C GLY A 565 -22.05 16.50 22.10
N THR A 566 -21.48 17.13 21.05
CA THR A 566 -20.58 18.29 21.19
C THR A 566 -21.26 19.41 21.99
N PRO A 567 -20.68 19.89 23.11
CA PRO A 567 -21.21 21.05 23.83
C PRO A 567 -21.07 22.33 23.01
N VAL A 568 -22.10 23.17 23.03
CA VAL A 568 -22.14 24.44 22.28
C VAL A 568 -22.62 25.60 23.13
N ASP A 569 -21.98 26.75 22.93
CA ASP A 569 -22.43 28.04 23.45
C ASP A 569 -23.15 28.80 22.32
N ILE A 570 -24.36 29.28 22.56
CA ILE A 570 -25.23 29.92 21.55
C ILE A 570 -25.20 31.42 21.77
N PHE A 571 -24.80 32.18 20.75
CA PHE A 571 -24.61 33.64 20.79
C PHE A 571 -25.60 34.44 19.95
N GLY A 572 -26.33 33.78 19.04
CA GLY A 572 -27.27 34.46 18.15
C GLY A 572 -28.21 33.51 17.44
N ILE A 573 -29.34 34.04 16.99
CA ILE A 573 -30.32 33.33 16.17
C ILE A 573 -30.80 34.23 15.03
N THR A 574 -31.09 33.65 13.87
CA THR A 574 -31.65 34.41 12.75
C THR A 574 -33.09 34.83 13.02
N GLU A 575 -33.52 35.94 12.38
CA GLU A 575 -34.92 36.40 12.42
C GLU A 575 -35.94 35.32 11.98
N ALA A 576 -35.51 34.35 11.16
CA ALA A 576 -36.31 33.23 10.69
C ALA A 576 -36.25 31.98 11.59
N PHE A 577 -35.48 31.99 12.69
CA PHE A 577 -35.33 30.89 13.65
C PHE A 577 -34.82 29.57 13.04
N ASP A 578 -34.07 29.64 11.96
CA ASP A 578 -33.55 28.50 11.20
C ASP A 578 -32.05 28.25 11.42
N TRP A 579 -31.30 29.27 11.86
CA TRP A 579 -29.85 29.20 12.11
C TRP A 579 -29.45 29.79 13.46
N LEU A 580 -28.51 29.12 14.12
CA LEU A 580 -27.86 29.56 15.36
C LEU A 580 -26.41 29.92 15.09
N LEU A 581 -25.96 31.05 15.63
CA LEU A 581 -24.56 31.39 15.78
C LEU A 581 -24.05 30.74 17.07
N ILE A 582 -23.17 29.76 16.94
CA ILE A 582 -22.64 28.98 18.06
C ILE A 582 -21.13 29.04 18.15
N ARG A 583 -20.61 28.78 19.35
CA ARG A 583 -19.22 28.41 19.61
C ARG A 583 -19.20 26.94 20.04
N ALA A 584 -18.54 26.09 19.27
CA ALA A 584 -18.41 24.68 19.60
C ALA A 584 -17.22 24.44 20.53
N ALA A 585 -17.41 23.62 21.57
CA ALA A 585 -16.34 23.27 22.51
C ALA A 585 -15.20 22.53 21.81
N SER A 586 -15.53 21.65 20.86
CA SER A 586 -14.60 20.91 20.01
C SER A 586 -15.21 20.67 18.63
N VAL A 587 -14.38 20.65 17.60
CA VAL A 587 -14.76 20.24 16.23
C VAL A 587 -13.90 19.05 15.79
N ASP A 588 -14.32 18.34 14.74
CA ASP A 588 -13.73 17.06 14.34
C ASP A 588 -12.26 17.15 13.88
N ASP A 589 -11.80 18.36 13.54
CA ASP A 589 -10.41 18.65 13.19
C ASP A 589 -9.50 18.96 14.41
N GLY A 590 -10.03 18.81 15.63
CA GLY A 590 -9.31 18.98 16.89
C GLY A 590 -9.25 20.42 17.41
N ARG A 591 -9.79 21.41 16.68
CA ARG A 591 -9.89 22.79 17.19
C ARG A 591 -10.95 22.91 18.27
N THR A 592 -10.73 23.82 19.21
CA THR A 592 -11.66 24.13 20.31
C THR A 592 -12.14 25.56 20.23
N GLY A 593 -13.40 25.82 20.60
CA GLY A 593 -13.95 27.18 20.66
C GLY A 593 -14.25 27.81 19.30
N VAL A 594 -14.55 27.01 18.27
CA VAL A 594 -14.78 27.49 16.91
C VAL A 594 -16.17 28.14 16.79
N LEU A 595 -16.21 29.38 16.29
CA LEU A 595 -17.45 30.14 16.04
C LEU A 595 -17.99 29.88 14.63
N GLY A 596 -19.29 29.65 14.50
CA GLY A 596 -19.96 29.52 13.21
C GLY A 596 -21.46 29.30 13.30
N TRP A 597 -22.09 29.11 12.14
CA TRP A 597 -23.53 28.97 12.01
C TRP A 597 -23.94 27.51 11.85
N VAL A 598 -24.96 27.07 12.58
CA VAL A 598 -25.52 25.71 12.51
C VAL A 598 -27.05 25.78 12.47
N SER A 599 -27.70 24.79 11.84
CA SER A 599 -29.17 24.75 11.83
C SER A 599 -29.72 24.54 13.24
N THR A 600 -30.80 25.27 13.57
CA THR A 600 -31.50 25.14 14.86
C THR A 600 -31.96 23.71 15.15
N GLN A 601 -32.22 22.91 14.12
CA GLN A 601 -32.68 21.51 14.26
C GLN A 601 -31.63 20.54 14.80
N LEU A 602 -30.35 20.92 14.73
CA LEU A 602 -29.22 20.07 15.11
C LEU A 602 -28.73 20.34 16.53
N VAL A 603 -29.28 21.37 17.19
CA VAL A 603 -28.87 21.81 18.53
C VAL A 603 -30.03 21.63 19.49
N VAL A 604 -29.76 20.97 20.63
CA VAL A 604 -30.68 20.91 21.76
C VAL A 604 -30.22 21.95 22.80
N PRO A 605 -30.92 23.08 22.94
CA PRO A 605 -30.58 24.08 23.93
C PRO A 605 -31.05 23.67 25.34
N TYR A 606 -30.35 24.13 26.38
CA TYR A 606 -30.71 23.91 27.79
C TYR A 606 -31.75 24.91 28.33
N GLY A 607 -32.26 25.80 27.48
CA GLY A 607 -33.24 26.83 27.80
C GLY A 607 -33.94 27.33 26.54
N ASP A 608 -34.79 28.35 26.66
CA ASP A 608 -35.43 28.98 25.49
C ASP A 608 -34.53 30.05 24.86
N PHE A 609 -34.87 30.47 23.64
CA PHE A 609 -34.11 31.51 22.93
C PHE A 609 -34.43 32.93 23.41
N THR A 610 -35.10 33.09 24.56
CA THR A 610 -35.44 34.43 25.06
C THR A 610 -34.16 35.14 25.54
N GLY A 611 -33.83 36.26 24.91
CA GLY A 611 -32.59 37.00 25.20
C GLY A 611 -31.40 36.62 24.32
N VAL A 612 -31.55 35.68 23.37
CA VAL A 612 -30.54 35.44 22.33
C VAL A 612 -30.61 36.57 21.27
N PRO A 613 -29.50 37.26 20.96
CA PRO A 613 -29.46 38.32 19.95
C PRO A 613 -29.95 37.88 18.56
N LEU A 614 -30.63 38.80 17.86
CA LEU A 614 -31.16 38.56 16.51
C LEU A 614 -30.20 38.98 15.40
N TYR A 615 -30.12 38.15 14.37
CA TYR A 615 -29.33 38.38 13.18
C TYR A 615 -30.18 38.29 11.91
N ARG A 616 -29.83 39.09 10.90
CA ARG A 616 -30.46 39.02 9.58
C ARG A 616 -30.01 37.77 8.83
N ALA A 617 -30.73 37.41 7.76
CA ALA A 617 -30.40 36.26 6.90
C ALA A 617 -29.03 36.38 6.18
N ASP A 618 -28.40 37.55 6.18
CA ASP A 618 -27.06 37.77 5.67
C ASP A 618 -25.95 37.65 6.75
N GLY A 619 -26.31 37.30 7.99
CA GLY A 619 -25.39 37.17 9.12
C GLY A 619 -25.06 38.50 9.80
N THR A 620 -25.64 39.63 9.39
CA THR A 620 -25.43 40.92 10.05
C THR A 620 -26.25 41.05 11.32
N SER A 621 -25.64 41.62 12.37
CA SER A 621 -26.37 41.95 13.60
C SER A 621 -27.44 43.00 13.29
N VAL A 622 -28.63 42.82 13.87
CA VAL A 622 -29.73 43.78 13.70
C VAL A 622 -29.39 45.13 14.34
N ASP A 623 -28.39 45.20 15.24
CA ASP A 623 -28.08 46.35 16.10
C ASP A 623 -26.72 47.09 15.83
N ALA A 624 -25.96 46.78 14.77
CA ALA A 624 -24.63 47.40 14.53
C ALA A 624 -24.66 48.73 13.71
N PRO A 625 -23.84 49.77 14.02
CA PRO A 625 -23.71 51.01 13.22
C PRO A 625 -22.67 50.89 12.06
N PRO A 626 -22.79 51.70 10.97
CA PRO A 626 -22.00 51.52 9.74
C PRO A 626 -20.58 52.14 9.80
N GLU A 627 -19.60 51.47 9.19
CA GLU A 627 -18.16 51.81 9.10
C GLU A 627 -17.86 53.05 8.24
N ALA A 628 -16.87 53.85 8.69
CA ALA A 628 -16.37 55.06 8.03
C ALA A 628 -15.12 54.78 7.16
N GLU A 629 -15.07 55.47 6.03
CA GLU A 629 -14.08 55.38 4.95
C GLU A 629 -12.62 55.63 5.37
N ALA A 630 -11.71 54.87 4.75
CA ALA A 630 -10.26 55.02 4.87
C ALA A 630 -9.74 56.29 4.18
N GLY A 631 -9.03 57.13 4.93
CA GLY A 631 -8.33 58.32 4.43
C GLY A 631 -6.85 58.32 4.83
N ASP A 632 -6.01 58.59 3.82
CA ASP A 632 -4.59 59.01 3.74
C ASP A 632 -3.63 59.00 4.96
N GLN A 633 -2.39 58.59 4.67
CA GLN A 633 -1.19 58.39 5.53
C GLN A 633 -0.68 59.66 6.28
N PRO A 634 0.45 59.68 7.06
CA PRO A 634 1.39 58.62 7.52
C PRO A 634 1.81 58.70 9.02
N SER A 635 2.44 57.63 9.55
CA SER A 635 3.70 57.64 10.37
C SER A 635 3.75 56.69 11.59
N LEU A 636 4.74 55.80 11.54
CA LEU A 636 5.77 55.59 12.58
C LEU A 636 5.32 55.11 13.97
N LEU A 637 4.74 53.91 14.07
CA LEU A 637 4.86 53.07 15.27
C LEU A 637 5.14 51.61 14.91
N SER A 638 6.18 51.40 14.09
CA SER A 638 6.93 50.15 14.10
C SER A 638 7.86 50.17 15.31
N ALA A 639 7.47 49.52 16.41
CA ALA A 639 8.39 48.86 17.34
C ALA A 639 7.61 48.25 18.51
N LEU A 640 6.98 47.09 18.29
CA LEU A 640 6.78 46.04 19.30
C LEU A 640 6.14 44.82 18.60
N PRO A 641 6.77 43.63 18.58
CA PRO A 641 6.13 42.42 18.08
C PRO A 641 5.08 41.99 19.11
N THR A 642 3.81 41.97 18.73
CA THR A 642 2.76 41.41 19.59
C THR A 642 1.85 40.50 18.78
N SER A 643 1.67 39.30 19.34
CA SER A 643 0.71 38.23 19.03
C SER A 643 0.74 37.60 17.64
N THR A 644 1.37 36.42 17.60
CA THR A 644 0.92 35.17 16.98
C THR A 644 -0.44 35.26 16.28
N ALA A 645 -0.44 35.08 14.96
CA ALA A 645 -1.66 34.97 14.17
C ALA A 645 -2.40 33.68 14.53
N THR A 646 -3.62 33.82 15.03
CA THR A 646 -4.59 32.73 15.13
C THR A 646 -4.87 32.18 13.72
N PRO A 647 -4.76 30.87 13.48
CA PRO A 647 -5.03 30.29 12.16
C PRO A 647 -6.52 30.42 11.80
N THR A 648 -6.78 31.12 10.69
CA THR A 648 -8.10 31.25 10.06
C THR A 648 -8.57 29.88 9.52
N PRO A 649 -9.85 29.48 9.69
CA PRO A 649 -10.40 28.27 9.05
C PRO A 649 -10.28 28.32 7.53
N LEU A 650 -9.96 27.16 6.93
CA LEU A 650 -9.89 26.89 5.49
C LEU A 650 -11.03 27.54 4.69
N VAL A 651 -10.70 28.61 3.97
CA VAL A 651 -11.30 28.88 2.65
C VAL A 651 -10.60 27.93 1.70
N THR A 652 -11.33 27.11 0.94
CA THR A 652 -10.72 26.30 -0.12
C THR A 652 -9.93 27.24 -1.03
N PRO A 653 -8.59 27.22 -1.01
CA PRO A 653 -7.85 28.23 -1.73
C PRO A 653 -8.00 27.95 -3.22
N VAL A 654 -8.37 29.01 -3.96
CA VAL A 654 -8.28 29.03 -5.43
C VAL A 654 -6.88 28.56 -5.79
N LEU A 655 -6.82 27.42 -6.48
CA LEU A 655 -5.60 26.85 -7.02
C LEU A 655 -4.99 27.89 -7.96
N ARG A 656 -3.80 28.37 -7.61
CA ARG A 656 -3.01 29.30 -8.42
C ARG A 656 -1.59 28.77 -8.49
N LEU A 657 -0.91 29.03 -9.61
CA LEU A 657 0.48 28.62 -9.78
C LEU A 657 1.33 29.21 -8.64
N PRO A 658 2.04 28.38 -7.87
CA PRO A 658 2.71 28.86 -6.68
C PRO A 658 4.00 29.62 -6.97
N GLU A 659 4.31 30.58 -6.11
CA GLU A 659 5.62 31.22 -6.10
C GLU A 659 6.64 30.28 -5.46
N VAL A 660 7.75 30.03 -6.15
CA VAL A 660 8.83 29.12 -5.70
C VAL A 660 9.99 29.95 -5.16
N GLU A 661 10.41 29.67 -3.94
CA GLU A 661 11.54 30.35 -3.33
C GLU A 661 12.86 30.09 -4.10
N SER A 662 13.59 31.15 -4.39
CA SER A 662 14.90 31.09 -5.06
C SER A 662 16.04 31.13 -4.05
N ARG A 663 17.12 30.37 -4.29
CA ARG A 663 18.28 30.30 -3.40
C ARG A 663 19.50 31.01 -3.99
N PRO A 664 20.39 31.58 -3.16
CA PRO A 664 21.76 31.89 -3.58
C PRO A 664 22.48 30.64 -4.12
N ALA A 665 23.00 30.76 -5.35
CA ALA A 665 23.85 29.73 -5.94
C ALA A 665 25.30 29.86 -5.43
N ALA A 666 25.98 28.74 -5.19
CA ALA A 666 27.42 28.74 -4.96
C ALA A 666 28.14 29.35 -6.18
N SER A 667 29.29 30.00 -5.94
CA SER A 667 30.09 30.56 -7.04
C SER A 667 30.55 29.44 -7.96
N VAL A 668 30.17 29.52 -9.24
CA VAL A 668 30.57 28.54 -10.25
C VAL A 668 32.05 28.74 -10.60
N PRO A 669 32.88 27.67 -10.57
CA PRO A 669 34.29 27.77 -10.95
C PRO A 669 34.43 28.14 -12.44
N ALA A 670 35.48 28.87 -12.79
CA ALA A 670 35.80 29.15 -14.19
C ALA A 670 36.31 27.89 -14.92
N PRO A 671 36.14 27.78 -16.25
CA PRO A 671 36.66 26.65 -17.02
C PRO A 671 38.20 26.58 -16.95
N GLU A 672 38.72 25.35 -16.91
CA GLU A 672 40.16 25.08 -16.91
C GLU A 672 40.78 25.24 -18.31
N ALA A 673 42.11 25.36 -18.37
CA ALA A 673 42.82 25.47 -19.64
C ALA A 673 42.62 24.20 -20.49
N GLY A 674 42.06 24.36 -21.69
CA GLY A 674 41.76 23.25 -22.59
C GLY A 674 40.32 22.74 -22.50
N GLU A 675 39.48 23.31 -21.63
CA GLU A 675 38.05 23.02 -21.61
C GLU A 675 37.26 23.93 -22.54
N GLN A 676 36.25 23.35 -23.19
CA GLN A 676 35.26 24.05 -23.99
C GLN A 676 33.95 24.13 -23.22
N VAL A 677 33.28 25.29 -23.26
CA VAL A 677 31.94 25.42 -22.70
C VAL A 677 30.93 24.95 -23.73
N VAL A 678 30.03 24.05 -23.32
CA VAL A 678 28.94 23.55 -24.15
C VAL A 678 27.61 23.67 -23.42
N THR A 679 26.56 23.90 -24.18
CA THR A 679 25.18 23.75 -23.73
C THR A 679 24.64 22.45 -24.30
N ILE A 680 24.22 21.53 -23.44
CA ILE A 680 23.66 20.25 -23.86
C ILE A 680 22.33 20.49 -24.59
N GLY A 681 22.12 19.77 -25.68
CA GLY A 681 20.92 19.82 -26.53
C GLY A 681 20.23 18.47 -26.63
N GLY A 682 19.33 18.33 -27.61
CA GLY A 682 18.51 17.13 -27.80
C GLY A 682 17.15 17.19 -27.10
N ALA A 683 16.39 16.10 -27.14
CA ALA A 683 15.04 16.00 -26.59
C ALA A 683 14.84 14.87 -25.57
N SER A 684 15.82 13.97 -25.41
CA SER A 684 15.74 12.81 -24.52
C SER A 684 16.22 13.15 -23.11
N ILE A 685 15.40 12.82 -22.10
CA ILE A 685 15.77 12.87 -20.69
C ILE A 685 15.41 11.53 -20.04
N PRO A 686 16.37 10.76 -19.51
CA PRO A 686 17.82 10.95 -19.65
C PRO A 686 18.30 10.70 -21.11
N PRO A 687 19.47 11.24 -21.51
CA PRO A 687 20.07 10.92 -22.80
C PRO A 687 20.55 9.46 -22.88
N ASP A 688 20.60 8.90 -24.10
CA ASP A 688 21.24 7.60 -24.32
C ASP A 688 22.77 7.74 -24.16
N PRO A 689 23.38 7.07 -23.16
CA PRO A 689 24.81 7.19 -22.90
C PRO A 689 25.70 6.58 -23.98
N LEU A 690 25.15 5.73 -24.85
CA LEU A 690 25.87 5.05 -25.94
C LEU A 690 25.79 5.81 -27.27
N ALA A 691 24.91 6.80 -27.37
CA ALA A 691 24.76 7.66 -28.53
C ALA A 691 25.48 9.01 -28.34
N PRO A 692 25.99 9.65 -29.41
CA PRO A 692 26.49 11.01 -29.32
C PRO A 692 25.40 11.97 -28.81
N VAL A 693 25.73 12.76 -27.78
CA VAL A 693 24.82 13.75 -27.19
C VAL A 693 24.93 15.04 -27.98
N ALA A 694 23.82 15.51 -28.54
CA ALA A 694 23.78 16.80 -29.21
C ALA A 694 24.09 17.92 -28.22
N ALA A 695 24.92 18.88 -28.61
CA ALA A 695 25.23 20.07 -27.82
C ALA A 695 25.55 21.27 -28.72
N VAL A 696 25.69 22.44 -28.10
CA VAL A 696 26.07 23.68 -28.76
C VAL A 696 27.29 24.24 -28.07
N ALA A 697 28.39 24.41 -28.81
CA ALA A 697 29.60 25.02 -28.30
C ALA A 697 29.39 26.52 -28.00
N ALA A 698 30.27 27.11 -27.19
CA ALA A 698 30.17 28.52 -26.77
C ALA A 698 30.09 29.54 -27.92
N ASP A 699 30.58 29.18 -29.11
CA ASP A 699 30.53 30.00 -30.32
C ASP A 699 29.25 29.80 -31.14
N GLY A 700 28.29 29.01 -30.64
CA GLY A 700 27.00 28.74 -31.26
C GLY A 700 27.00 27.58 -32.25
N ARG A 701 28.13 26.88 -32.44
CA ARG A 701 28.18 25.73 -33.36
C ARG A 701 27.53 24.49 -32.75
N PRO A 702 26.66 23.77 -33.49
CA PRO A 702 26.17 22.48 -33.06
C PRO A 702 27.31 21.45 -33.09
N VAL A 703 27.41 20.63 -32.05
CA VAL A 703 28.41 19.58 -31.90
C VAL A 703 27.76 18.30 -31.39
N GLU A 704 28.33 17.15 -31.75
CA GLU A 704 27.97 15.84 -31.22
C GLU A 704 29.03 15.37 -30.24
N LEU A 705 28.64 15.14 -28.99
CA LEU A 705 29.53 14.74 -27.90
C LEU A 705 29.41 13.24 -27.65
N ALA A 706 30.43 12.47 -28.02
CA ALA A 706 30.57 11.09 -27.57
C ALA A 706 31.08 11.08 -26.11
N VAL A 707 30.26 10.61 -25.19
CA VAL A 707 30.52 10.63 -23.73
C VAL A 707 30.68 9.25 -23.09
N ALA A 708 30.65 8.18 -23.89
CA ALA A 708 30.66 6.79 -23.41
C ALA A 708 31.87 6.48 -22.49
N ASP A 709 33.03 7.07 -22.78
CA ASP A 709 34.28 6.88 -22.02
C ASP A 709 34.66 8.10 -21.16
N ALA A 710 33.77 9.10 -21.04
CA ALA A 710 34.07 10.34 -20.35
C ALA A 710 33.90 10.21 -18.83
N VAL A 711 34.81 10.82 -18.06
CA VAL A 711 34.60 11.04 -16.62
C VAL A 711 33.62 12.20 -16.44
N ILE A 712 32.52 11.97 -15.71
CA ILE A 712 31.47 12.97 -15.52
C ILE A 712 31.43 13.44 -14.07
N GLU A 713 31.53 14.75 -13.88
CA GLU A 713 31.46 15.42 -12.59
C GLU A 713 30.38 16.49 -12.62
N ALA A 714 29.78 16.76 -11.46
CA ALA A 714 28.82 17.84 -11.28
C ALA A 714 29.29 18.77 -10.17
N TRP A 715 29.08 20.06 -10.35
CA TRP A 715 29.35 21.05 -9.30
C TRP A 715 28.30 20.92 -8.20
N SER A 716 28.70 20.64 -6.96
CA SER A 716 27.77 20.40 -5.84
C SER A 716 26.81 21.57 -5.58
N GLY A 717 27.19 22.78 -5.98
CA GLY A 717 26.34 23.97 -5.94
C GLY A 717 25.03 23.85 -6.73
N ILE A 718 24.98 23.03 -7.79
CA ILE A 718 23.72 22.77 -8.52
C ILE A 718 22.71 22.01 -7.65
N PHE A 719 23.19 21.27 -6.65
CA PHE A 719 22.37 20.54 -5.68
C PHE A 719 22.15 21.34 -4.39
N GLY A 720 22.53 22.61 -4.33
CA GLY A 720 22.35 23.45 -3.14
C GLY A 720 23.39 23.23 -2.04
N ASP A 721 24.57 22.70 -2.36
CA ASP A 721 25.72 22.80 -1.46
C ASP A 721 26.37 24.19 -1.58
N GLU A 722 26.43 24.94 -0.48
CA GLU A 722 27.02 26.29 -0.45
C GLU A 722 28.55 26.24 -0.48
N GLY A 723 29.16 25.11 -0.09
CA GLY A 723 30.60 24.92 -0.04
C GLY A 723 31.24 24.76 -1.42
N GLY A 724 30.53 24.17 -2.38
CA GLY A 724 30.97 24.06 -3.77
C GLY A 724 32.16 23.11 -3.95
N THR A 725 31.89 21.88 -4.37
CA THR A 725 32.89 20.85 -4.65
C THR A 725 32.51 20.06 -5.90
N TRP A 726 33.48 19.42 -6.55
CA TRP A 726 33.20 18.51 -7.65
C TRP A 726 32.80 17.14 -7.10
N VAL A 727 31.65 16.65 -7.51
CA VAL A 727 31.14 15.32 -7.14
C VAL A 727 30.98 14.45 -8.37
N GLY A 728 31.15 13.14 -8.22
CA GLY A 728 30.91 12.19 -9.30
C GLY A 728 29.46 12.19 -9.77
N ALA A 729 29.26 12.15 -11.09
CA ALA A 729 27.95 12.21 -11.73
C ALA A 729 27.84 11.20 -12.88
N SER A 730 26.60 10.94 -13.32
CA SER A 730 26.30 10.05 -14.44
C SER A 730 25.99 10.85 -15.71
N SER A 731 26.21 10.25 -16.89
CA SER A 731 25.78 10.80 -18.19
C SER A 731 24.27 11.00 -18.29
N ALA A 732 23.50 10.33 -17.44
CA ALA A 732 22.06 10.56 -17.29
C ALA A 732 21.71 12.01 -16.89
N LEU A 733 22.64 12.77 -16.30
CA LEU A 733 22.45 14.18 -15.93
C LEU A 733 22.76 15.17 -17.06
N LEU A 734 23.16 14.71 -18.25
CA LEU A 734 23.38 15.58 -19.41
C LEU A 734 22.05 15.95 -20.06
N TRP A 735 21.22 16.68 -19.33
CA TRP A 735 19.89 17.09 -19.79
C TRP A 735 19.98 18.25 -20.80
N PRO A 736 19.08 18.32 -21.79
CA PRO A 736 18.99 19.48 -22.67
C PRO A 736 18.84 20.78 -21.88
N GLY A 737 19.64 21.79 -22.21
CA GLY A 737 19.72 23.08 -21.52
C GLY A 737 20.75 23.14 -20.38
N ALA A 738 21.37 22.02 -19.99
CA ALA A 738 22.47 22.03 -19.04
C ALA A 738 23.72 22.70 -19.62
N THR A 739 24.50 23.39 -18.79
CA THR A 739 25.83 23.91 -19.18
C THR A 739 26.91 23.04 -18.59
N ALA A 740 27.87 22.63 -19.42
CA ALA A 740 29.01 21.81 -19.02
C ALA A 740 30.33 22.33 -19.59
N TYR A 741 31.42 22.04 -18.89
CA TYR A 741 32.79 22.18 -19.39
C TYR A 741 33.28 20.84 -19.89
N VAL A 742 33.80 20.80 -21.11
CA VAL A 742 34.18 19.56 -21.79
C VAL A 742 35.64 19.60 -22.20
N THR A 743 36.36 18.54 -21.85
CA THR A 743 37.67 18.22 -22.43
C THR A 743 37.47 17.14 -23.49
N ALA A 744 37.65 17.48 -24.78
CA ALA A 744 37.41 16.58 -25.88
C ALA A 744 38.55 16.58 -26.91
N ALA A 745 38.73 15.43 -27.57
CA ALA A 745 39.50 15.35 -28.81
C ALA A 745 38.60 15.78 -29.98
N ILE A 746 39.09 16.71 -30.80
CA ILE A 746 38.37 17.27 -31.96
C ILE A 746 39.15 16.85 -33.22
N PRO A 747 38.58 16.00 -34.09
CA PRO A 747 39.21 15.62 -35.35
C PRO A 747 39.28 16.81 -36.33
N ASP A 748 40.41 16.95 -37.04
CA ASP A 748 40.60 18.02 -38.04
C ASP A 748 39.62 17.90 -39.23
N ASP A 749 39.16 16.69 -39.54
CA ASP A 749 38.28 16.35 -40.66
C ASP A 749 36.78 16.33 -40.30
N ALA A 750 36.45 16.35 -39.00
CA ALA A 750 35.09 16.38 -38.47
C ALA A 750 35.01 17.26 -37.22
N PRO A 751 35.10 18.60 -37.35
CA PRO A 751 35.21 19.53 -36.23
C PRO A 751 33.96 19.59 -35.33
N ASP A 752 32.86 18.98 -35.77
CA ASP A 752 31.59 18.91 -35.05
C ASP A 752 31.43 17.60 -34.25
N ALA A 753 32.31 16.60 -34.46
CA ALA A 753 32.26 15.30 -33.79
C ALA A 753 33.30 15.20 -32.66
N TRP A 754 32.88 15.45 -31.42
CA TRP A 754 33.78 15.58 -30.27
C TRP A 754 33.80 14.29 -29.45
N THR A 755 35.00 13.76 -29.18
CA THR A 755 35.16 12.62 -28.26
C THR A 755 35.57 13.14 -26.90
N ALA A 756 34.63 13.16 -25.94
CA ALA A 756 34.85 13.71 -24.62
C ALA A 756 35.64 12.71 -23.73
N SER A 757 36.61 13.24 -23.01
CA SER A 757 37.37 12.51 -21.97
C SER A 757 36.95 12.93 -20.55
N ARG A 758 36.50 14.17 -20.39
CA ARG A 758 35.92 14.69 -19.14
C ARG A 758 34.78 15.66 -19.45
N VAL A 759 33.68 15.56 -18.69
CA VAL A 759 32.54 16.48 -18.74
C VAL A 759 32.21 16.94 -17.31
N ARG A 760 32.13 18.25 -17.12
CA ARG A 760 31.87 18.86 -15.81
C ARG A 760 30.62 19.74 -15.88
N ILE A 761 29.53 19.32 -15.25
CA ILE A 761 28.25 20.02 -15.25
C ILE A 761 28.31 21.18 -14.25
N VAL A 762 28.05 22.40 -14.73
CA VAL A 762 28.14 23.64 -13.95
C VAL A 762 26.82 24.38 -13.79
N ALA A 763 25.85 24.10 -14.65
CA ALA A 763 24.50 24.63 -14.51
C ALA A 763 23.47 23.59 -14.93
N ALA A 764 22.42 23.47 -14.11
CA ALA A 764 21.23 22.68 -14.43
C ALA A 764 20.31 23.43 -15.41
N PRO A 765 19.52 22.71 -16.22
CA PRO A 765 18.53 23.35 -17.09
C PRO A 765 17.44 24.05 -16.26
N GLN A 766 16.86 25.10 -16.82
CA GLN A 766 15.70 25.74 -16.21
C GLN A 766 14.46 24.89 -16.49
N THR A 767 13.73 24.53 -15.43
CA THR A 767 12.49 23.74 -15.52
C THR A 767 11.40 24.42 -14.73
N GLU A 768 10.19 24.36 -15.27
CA GLU A 768 9.00 24.81 -14.56
C GLU A 768 8.67 23.83 -13.43
N ARG A 769 8.71 24.32 -12.18
CA ARG A 769 8.53 23.51 -10.97
C ARG A 769 7.09 23.09 -10.72
N VAL A 770 6.10 23.87 -11.17
CA VAL A 770 4.69 23.61 -10.89
C VAL A 770 3.85 23.94 -12.11
N LYS A 771 2.93 23.02 -12.46
CA LYS A 771 1.96 23.18 -13.55
C LYS A 771 0.55 23.00 -13.02
N GLU A 772 -0.40 23.74 -13.59
CA GLU A 772 -1.82 23.54 -13.33
C GLU A 772 -2.33 22.31 -14.09
N LEU A 773 -3.17 21.52 -13.44
CA LEU A 773 -3.87 20.38 -14.03
C LEU A 773 -5.38 20.60 -13.95
N ALA A 774 -6.07 20.21 -15.01
CA ALA A 774 -7.53 20.18 -15.06
C ALA A 774 -7.98 18.89 -15.73
N LEU A 775 -8.82 18.11 -15.04
CA LEU A 775 -9.47 16.90 -15.53
C LEU A 775 -10.99 17.02 -15.40
N PRO A 776 -11.66 17.55 -16.44
CA PRO A 776 -13.10 17.73 -16.41
C PRO A 776 -13.86 16.41 -16.24
N GLU A 777 -13.29 15.27 -16.65
CA GLU A 777 -13.92 13.95 -16.52
C GLU A 777 -14.17 13.56 -15.05
N ILE A 778 -13.30 14.01 -14.14
CA ILE A 778 -13.50 13.81 -12.70
C ILE A 778 -14.59 14.73 -12.19
N ALA A 779 -14.54 16.01 -12.58
CA ALA A 779 -15.54 17.00 -12.19
C ALA A 779 -16.94 16.57 -12.63
N GLU A 780 -17.09 16.16 -13.89
CA GLU A 780 -18.35 15.67 -14.47
C GLU A 780 -18.87 14.42 -13.75
N ALA A 781 -18.00 13.43 -13.49
CA ALA A 781 -18.41 12.20 -12.82
C ALA A 781 -18.76 12.40 -11.32
N VAL A 782 -18.14 13.38 -10.67
CA VAL A 782 -18.44 13.76 -9.28
C VAL A 782 -19.73 14.58 -9.21
N GLU A 783 -19.93 15.54 -10.13
CA GLU A 783 -21.17 16.30 -10.24
C GLU A 783 -22.38 15.42 -10.57
N ALA A 784 -22.18 14.39 -11.40
CA ALA A 784 -23.21 13.42 -11.75
C ALA A 784 -23.46 12.34 -10.67
N ASP A 785 -22.69 12.32 -9.58
CA ASP A 785 -22.70 11.27 -8.54
C ASP A 785 -22.50 9.86 -9.16
N GLU A 786 -21.67 9.78 -10.19
CA GLU A 786 -21.34 8.54 -10.91
C GLU A 786 -20.00 7.96 -10.46
N ALA A 787 -19.07 8.77 -9.95
CA ALA A 787 -17.76 8.30 -9.48
C ALA A 787 -17.87 7.37 -8.25
N ILE A 788 -17.30 6.16 -8.34
CA ILE A 788 -17.18 5.21 -7.21
C ILE A 788 -15.77 5.18 -6.65
N ALA A 789 -14.76 4.99 -7.50
CA ALA A 789 -13.38 4.74 -7.06
C ALA A 789 -12.35 5.05 -8.13
N LEU A 790 -11.10 5.27 -7.72
CA LEU A 790 -9.94 5.20 -8.60
C LEU A 790 -9.29 3.81 -8.47
N LEU A 791 -9.10 3.14 -9.60
CA LEU A 791 -8.48 1.83 -9.72
C LEU A 791 -7.10 1.96 -10.32
N GLY A 792 -6.12 1.22 -9.78
CA GLY A 792 -4.79 1.06 -10.38
C GLY A 792 -4.49 -0.40 -10.67
N SER A 793 -3.54 -0.66 -11.56
CA SER A 793 -3.08 -2.01 -11.88
C SER A 793 -1.71 -2.31 -11.25
N ARG A 794 -1.54 -3.55 -10.75
CA ARG A 794 -0.24 -4.05 -10.28
C ARG A 794 0.65 -4.59 -11.42
N ALA A 795 0.07 -4.80 -12.60
CA ALA A 795 0.73 -5.42 -13.75
C ALA A 795 1.08 -4.42 -14.86
N ALA A 796 0.42 -3.26 -14.90
CA ALA A 796 0.64 -2.22 -15.90
C ALA A 796 0.43 -0.84 -15.26
N PRO A 797 1.13 0.21 -15.73
CA PRO A 797 0.86 1.57 -15.29
C PRO A 797 -0.52 2.03 -15.77
N GLY A 798 -1.16 2.88 -14.97
CA GLY A 798 -2.43 3.50 -15.30
C GLY A 798 -3.38 3.58 -14.11
N ILE A 799 -4.14 4.68 -14.06
CA ILE A 799 -5.21 4.91 -13.09
C ILE A 799 -6.52 5.10 -13.85
N TYR A 800 -7.57 4.43 -13.35
CA TYR A 800 -8.89 4.35 -13.96
C TYR A 800 -9.97 4.85 -13.01
N LEU A 801 -10.90 5.66 -13.48
CA LEU A 801 -12.11 6.04 -12.76
C LEU A 801 -13.18 4.97 -12.95
N LEU A 802 -13.62 4.34 -11.86
CA LEU A 802 -14.75 3.44 -11.83
C LEU A 802 -16.04 4.23 -11.62
N ALA A 803 -16.96 4.14 -12.58
CA ALA A 803 -18.28 4.73 -12.49
C ALA A 803 -19.33 3.75 -11.91
N ARG A 804 -20.48 4.28 -11.47
CA ARG A 804 -21.59 3.52 -10.88
C ARG A 804 -22.23 2.50 -11.80
N ASP A 805 -22.09 2.69 -13.10
CA ASP A 805 -22.53 1.73 -14.11
C ASP A 805 -21.57 0.51 -14.26
N GLY A 806 -20.48 0.48 -13.48
CA GLY A 806 -19.48 -0.58 -13.47
C GLY A 806 -18.42 -0.44 -14.56
N ARG A 807 -18.40 0.67 -15.31
CA ARG A 807 -17.37 0.93 -16.33
C ARG A 807 -16.16 1.64 -15.71
N ALA A 808 -14.97 1.26 -16.16
CA ALA A 808 -13.73 1.90 -15.79
C ALA A 808 -13.17 2.72 -16.96
N GLN A 809 -13.00 4.02 -16.78
CA GLN A 809 -12.39 4.93 -17.75
C GLN A 809 -10.94 5.19 -17.36
N GLN A 810 -10.01 4.99 -18.29
CA GLN A 810 -8.60 5.34 -18.03
C GLN A 810 -8.46 6.86 -18.00
N LEU A 811 -7.95 7.38 -16.89
CA LEU A 811 -7.65 8.80 -16.72
C LEU A 811 -6.15 9.08 -16.90
N TRP A 812 -5.31 8.14 -16.48
CA TRP A 812 -3.86 8.27 -16.52
C TRP A 812 -3.19 7.03 -17.10
N GLN A 813 -2.08 7.24 -17.81
CA GLN A 813 -1.36 6.19 -18.53
C GLN A 813 -0.10 5.73 -17.78
N TYR A 814 0.57 6.61 -17.03
CA TYR A 814 1.94 6.35 -16.52
C TYR A 814 2.00 6.26 -14.99
N GLU A 815 1.01 6.83 -14.31
CA GLU A 815 0.85 6.84 -12.87
C GLU A 815 0.53 5.43 -12.35
N THR A 816 1.13 5.07 -11.21
CA THR A 816 1.07 3.69 -10.68
C THR A 816 0.33 3.57 -9.36
N SER A 817 0.08 4.71 -8.69
CA SER A 817 -0.67 4.73 -7.43
C SER A 817 -1.36 6.07 -7.22
N ALA A 818 -2.56 6.01 -6.65
CA ALA A 818 -3.29 7.15 -6.08
C ALA A 818 -3.44 6.95 -4.57
N ALA A 819 -3.23 8.00 -3.78
CA ALA A 819 -3.47 7.97 -2.34
C ALA A 819 -4.21 9.23 -1.91
N TRP A 820 -5.27 9.08 -1.12
CA TRP A 820 -5.97 10.21 -0.52
C TRP A 820 -5.03 11.00 0.38
N LEU A 821 -5.13 12.33 0.32
CA LEU A 821 -4.27 13.20 1.10
C LEU A 821 -4.54 13.04 2.60
N ASN A 822 -5.81 12.94 2.96
CA ASN A 822 -6.30 12.63 4.30
C ASN A 822 -7.75 12.11 4.21
N GLY A 823 -8.44 11.96 5.34
CA GLY A 823 -9.83 11.49 5.38
C GLY A 823 -10.88 12.50 4.88
N ASP A 824 -10.49 13.74 4.56
CA ASP A 824 -11.38 14.72 3.93
C ASP A 824 -11.37 14.51 2.40
N PRO A 825 -12.50 14.09 1.80
CA PRO A 825 -12.57 13.91 0.36
C PRO A 825 -12.30 15.20 -0.42
N ASN A 826 -12.48 16.39 0.17
CA ASN A 826 -12.20 17.68 -0.49
C ASN A 826 -10.71 18.06 -0.46
N ALA A 827 -9.89 17.41 0.36
CA ALA A 827 -8.45 17.63 0.39
C ALA A 827 -7.73 17.06 -0.84
N GLY A 828 -8.42 16.21 -1.63
CA GLY A 828 -7.91 15.62 -2.85
C GLY A 828 -6.99 14.42 -2.62
N PHE A 829 -6.41 13.93 -3.70
CA PHE A 829 -5.53 12.76 -3.73
C PHE A 829 -4.24 13.06 -4.49
N VAL A 830 -3.18 12.34 -4.12
CA VAL A 830 -1.86 12.41 -4.74
C VAL A 830 -1.65 11.21 -5.65
N LEU A 831 -1.23 11.50 -6.88
CA LEU A 831 -0.85 10.54 -7.89
C LEU A 831 0.67 10.51 -8.01
N ARG A 832 1.22 9.31 -8.10
CA ARG A 832 2.67 9.10 -8.17
C ARG A 832 3.08 8.34 -9.42
N GLU A 833 4.13 8.83 -10.04
CA GLU A 833 4.80 8.18 -11.18
C GLU A 833 5.95 7.28 -10.71
N PRO A 834 6.19 6.16 -11.40
CA PRO A 834 7.27 5.24 -11.07
C PRO A 834 8.63 5.87 -11.42
N GLN A 835 9.42 6.17 -10.39
CA GLN A 835 10.75 6.82 -10.45
C GLN A 835 11.73 6.28 -11.52
N ALA A 836 12.05 7.04 -12.57
CA ALA A 836 13.07 6.68 -13.56
C ALA A 836 14.43 7.29 -13.19
N PRO A 837 15.52 6.51 -12.98
CA PRO A 837 16.81 7.06 -12.57
C PRO A 837 17.35 8.13 -13.54
N GLY A 838 17.71 9.31 -13.02
CA GLY A 838 18.26 10.41 -13.82
C GLY A 838 17.26 11.07 -14.79
N GLY A 839 15.97 10.74 -14.66
CA GLY A 839 14.88 11.31 -15.43
C GLY A 839 14.15 12.44 -14.72
N ILE A 840 13.08 12.95 -15.33
CA ILE A 840 12.19 13.92 -14.68
C ILE A 840 11.34 13.21 -13.64
N HIS A 841 11.26 13.77 -12.44
CA HIS A 841 10.44 13.25 -11.36
C HIS A 841 9.29 14.21 -11.05
N THR A 842 8.08 13.68 -11.03
CA THR A 842 6.86 14.43 -10.78
C THR A 842 5.98 13.73 -9.75
N PHE A 843 5.08 14.51 -9.14
CA PHE A 843 3.85 13.99 -8.55
C PHE A 843 2.72 14.97 -8.85
N SER A 844 1.50 14.45 -8.91
CA SER A 844 0.31 15.27 -9.17
C SER A 844 -0.59 15.23 -7.96
N TRP A 845 -1.14 16.37 -7.58
CA TRP A 845 -2.20 16.46 -6.58
C TRP A 845 -3.47 16.95 -7.26
N MET A 846 -4.59 16.29 -7.00
CA MET A 846 -5.86 16.55 -7.65
C MET A 846 -7.01 16.55 -6.67
N ARG A 847 -7.94 17.49 -6.84
CA ARG A 847 -9.18 17.62 -6.08
C ARG A 847 -10.34 16.96 -6.83
N ASN A 848 -11.44 16.74 -6.13
CA ASN A 848 -12.63 16.11 -6.70
C ASN A 848 -13.39 17.01 -7.70
N ASP A 849 -13.07 18.30 -7.74
CA ASP A 849 -13.58 19.23 -8.76
C ASP A 849 -12.78 19.18 -10.08
N GLY A 850 -11.86 18.22 -10.21
CA GLY A 850 -11.01 18.04 -11.38
C GLY A 850 -9.84 19.02 -11.45
N SER A 851 -9.70 19.97 -10.53
CA SER A 851 -8.56 20.89 -10.49
C SER A 851 -7.37 20.29 -9.72
N GLY A 852 -6.15 20.63 -10.11
CA GLY A 852 -4.94 20.10 -9.46
C GLY A 852 -3.65 20.82 -9.83
N LEU A 853 -2.55 20.38 -9.22
CA LEU A 853 -1.18 20.81 -9.55
C LEU A 853 -0.31 19.60 -9.81
N GLN A 854 0.53 19.69 -10.83
CA GLN A 854 1.68 18.82 -11.01
C GLN A 854 2.92 19.52 -10.45
N PHE A 855 3.62 18.86 -9.54
CA PHE A 855 4.89 19.31 -9.01
C PHE A 855 6.01 18.54 -9.70
N VAL A 856 6.98 19.28 -10.21
CA VAL A 856 8.20 18.77 -10.84
C VAL A 856 9.36 19.02 -9.87
N ALA A 857 10.10 17.96 -9.56
CA ALA A 857 11.31 18.07 -8.75
C ALA A 857 12.33 19.00 -9.41
N GLN A 858 13.27 19.53 -8.62
CA GLN A 858 14.40 20.25 -9.22
C GLN A 858 15.18 19.33 -10.18
N PRO A 859 15.82 19.87 -11.22
CA PRO A 859 16.67 19.07 -12.10
C PRO A 859 17.66 18.22 -11.30
N TYR A 860 17.84 16.97 -11.75
CA TYR A 860 18.75 16.00 -11.11
C TYR A 860 18.35 15.61 -9.68
N ARG A 861 17.05 15.71 -9.33
CA ARG A 861 16.53 15.21 -8.06
C ARG A 861 15.36 14.26 -8.25
N ALA A 862 15.31 13.29 -7.35
CA ALA A 862 14.20 12.37 -7.21
C ALA A 862 13.33 12.71 -5.99
N ILE A 863 12.04 12.38 -6.06
CA ILE A 863 11.09 12.56 -4.96
C ILE A 863 11.12 11.34 -4.03
N ARG A 864 11.11 11.56 -2.72
CA ARG A 864 11.15 10.53 -1.66
C ARG A 864 10.00 10.72 -0.67
N GLY A 865 8.82 10.29 -1.10
CA GLY A 865 7.60 10.38 -0.30
C GLY A 865 6.91 11.75 -0.43
N VAL A 866 5.59 11.71 -0.30
CA VAL A 866 4.70 12.89 -0.33
C VAL A 866 3.65 12.68 0.76
N ALA A 867 3.48 13.65 1.64
CA ALA A 867 2.51 13.60 2.73
C ALA A 867 1.68 14.88 2.78
N GLY A 868 0.39 14.75 3.09
CA GLY A 868 -0.46 15.89 3.39
C GLY A 868 -0.40 16.26 4.85
N ASP A 869 -0.52 17.55 5.15
CA ASP A 869 -0.80 18.03 6.49
C ASP A 869 -2.31 18.20 6.74
N ALA A 870 -2.66 18.45 8.01
CA ALA A 870 -4.03 18.67 8.44
C ALA A 870 -4.70 19.93 7.84
N TYR A 871 -3.93 20.81 7.19
CA TYR A 871 -4.38 22.06 6.60
C TYR A 871 -4.47 22.00 5.06
N GLY A 872 -4.33 20.81 4.47
CA GLY A 872 -4.34 20.60 3.01
C GLY A 872 -3.03 20.99 2.31
N GLY A 873 -1.97 21.27 3.07
CA GLY A 873 -0.63 21.49 2.55
C GLY A 873 0.06 20.19 2.18
N LEU A 874 0.96 20.28 1.19
CA LEU A 874 1.70 19.14 0.67
C LEU A 874 3.15 19.23 1.09
N TRP A 875 3.69 18.13 1.57
CA TRP A 875 5.10 18.00 1.97
C TRP A 875 5.75 16.90 1.15
N TRP A 876 6.99 17.10 0.73
CA TRP A 876 7.76 16.08 0.03
C TRP A 876 9.25 16.25 0.24
N ILE A 877 10.00 15.17 0.04
CA ILE A 877 11.45 15.19 0.09
C ILE A 877 12.02 15.07 -1.32
N GLU A 878 13.04 15.88 -1.63
CA GLU A 878 13.84 15.78 -2.85
C GLU A 878 15.29 15.37 -2.50
N THR A 879 15.82 14.37 -3.21
CA THR A 879 17.20 13.87 -3.05
C THR A 879 17.96 13.97 -4.38
N PRO A 880 19.23 14.45 -4.40
CA PRO A 880 20.09 14.46 -5.59
C PRO A 880 20.29 13.09 -6.21
N ASP A 881 20.32 13.04 -7.55
CA ASP A 881 20.78 11.91 -8.35
C ASP A 881 22.30 11.99 -8.58
N ALA A 882 23.06 12.24 -7.51
CA ALA A 882 24.52 12.33 -7.50
C ALA A 882 25.09 11.77 -6.20
N THR A 883 26.40 11.49 -6.15
CA THR A 883 27.06 10.96 -4.96
C THR A 883 27.29 12.03 -3.90
N ILE A 884 26.22 12.65 -3.42
CA ILE A 884 26.22 13.68 -2.37
C ILE A 884 25.13 13.38 -1.35
N ASP A 885 25.49 13.36 -0.07
CA ASP A 885 24.55 13.11 1.03
C ASP A 885 23.87 14.42 1.44
N LEU A 886 22.86 14.80 0.66
CA LEU A 886 22.05 15.98 0.88
C LEU A 886 20.60 15.69 0.52
N TRP A 887 19.65 16.19 1.28
CA TRP A 887 18.23 16.08 0.99
C TRP A 887 17.51 17.36 1.38
N GLN A 888 16.35 17.58 0.77
CA GLN A 888 15.55 18.79 0.94
C GLN A 888 14.10 18.44 1.25
N LEU A 889 13.54 19.04 2.30
CA LEU A 889 12.11 18.96 2.62
C LEU A 889 11.41 20.22 2.13
N TRP A 890 10.43 20.04 1.27
CA TRP A 890 9.63 21.09 0.67
C TRP A 890 8.21 21.08 1.22
N HIS A 891 7.59 22.26 1.26
CA HIS A 891 6.22 22.46 1.67
C HIS A 891 5.49 23.37 0.68
N TYR A 892 4.34 22.91 0.21
CA TYR A 892 3.37 23.72 -0.48
C TYR A 892 2.30 24.17 0.52
N ASP A 893 2.21 25.47 0.74
CA ASP A 893 1.16 26.10 1.53
C ASP A 893 0.02 26.53 0.59
N PRO A 894 -1.17 25.91 0.71
CA PRO A 894 -2.28 26.21 -0.16
C PRO A 894 -2.89 27.58 0.16
N ALA A 895 -2.73 28.12 1.39
CA ALA A 895 -3.27 29.43 1.77
C ALA A 895 -2.50 30.58 1.12
N THR A 896 -1.19 30.44 0.99
CA THR A 896 -0.32 31.46 0.37
C THR A 896 0.02 31.16 -1.09
N ALA A 897 -0.34 29.97 -1.59
CA ALA A 897 0.11 29.43 -2.87
C ALA A 897 1.63 29.55 -3.02
N ARG A 898 2.38 29.03 -2.05
CA ARG A 898 3.84 29.08 -2.03
C ARG A 898 4.46 27.72 -1.86
N VAL A 899 5.53 27.48 -2.62
CA VAL A 899 6.40 26.32 -2.44
C VAL A 899 7.69 26.80 -1.78
N ALA A 900 7.87 26.41 -0.51
CA ALA A 900 8.99 26.83 0.32
C ALA A 900 9.88 25.64 0.71
N LEU A 901 11.19 25.87 0.75
CA LEU A 901 12.14 24.91 1.31
C LEU A 901 12.11 25.04 2.84
N ARG A 902 11.79 23.96 3.54
CA ARG A 902 11.66 23.96 5.01
C ARG A 902 12.92 23.49 5.70
N LEU A 903 13.60 22.52 5.09
CA LEU A 903 14.82 21.96 5.65
C LEU A 903 15.72 21.45 4.53
N GLN A 904 17.03 21.65 4.68
CA GLN A 904 18.05 20.96 3.92
C GLN A 904 19.05 20.35 4.92
N ALA A 905 19.33 19.06 4.78
CA ALA A 905 20.25 18.36 5.68
C ALA A 905 20.88 17.13 4.99
N SER A 906 21.83 16.48 5.66
CA SER A 906 22.44 15.21 5.26
C SER A 906 21.82 14.03 6.02
N GLY A 907 22.18 12.80 5.66
CA GLY A 907 21.80 11.59 6.38
C GLY A 907 22.34 11.51 7.82
N GLU A 908 23.29 12.38 8.21
CA GLU A 908 23.80 12.49 9.59
C GLU A 908 22.71 12.79 10.62
N VAL A 909 21.60 13.41 10.20
CA VAL A 909 20.43 13.66 11.07
C VAL A 909 19.88 12.36 11.66
N PHE A 910 20.03 11.22 10.97
CA PHE A 910 19.64 9.93 11.51
C PHE A 910 20.67 9.32 12.46
N GLY A 911 21.96 9.65 12.28
CA GLY A 911 23.03 9.19 13.16
C GLY A 911 22.96 9.78 14.57
N THR A 912 22.41 10.98 14.73
CA THR A 912 22.19 11.61 16.05
C THR A 912 20.92 11.11 16.76
N ALA A 913 19.99 10.50 16.02
CA ALA A 913 18.70 10.00 16.54
C ALA A 913 18.62 8.46 16.67
N SER A 914 19.58 7.73 16.10
CA SER A 914 19.64 6.26 16.10
C SER A 914 20.65 5.72 17.12
N SER A 915 20.32 4.59 17.77
CA SER A 915 21.27 3.81 18.59
C SER A 915 22.22 2.93 17.75
N GLN A 916 21.99 2.84 16.44
CA GLN A 916 22.84 2.12 15.49
C GLN A 916 23.61 3.11 14.60
N ALA A 917 24.94 2.99 14.61
CA ALA A 917 25.83 3.78 13.77
C ALA A 917 25.75 3.29 12.31
N VAL A 918 24.78 3.79 11.54
CA VAL A 918 24.68 3.55 10.09
C VAL A 918 25.09 4.82 9.35
N PRO A 919 26.15 4.80 8.52
CA PRO A 919 26.81 6.02 8.03
C PRO A 919 26.14 6.75 6.84
N SER A 920 24.94 6.36 6.39
CA SER A 920 24.22 7.10 5.34
C SER A 920 22.77 6.60 5.22
N LEU A 921 21.83 7.25 5.90
CA LEU A 921 20.40 6.95 5.75
C LEU A 921 19.76 8.02 4.87
N THR A 922 19.24 7.60 3.71
CA THR A 922 18.42 8.48 2.85
C THR A 922 16.99 8.52 3.42
N PRO A 923 16.43 9.71 3.71
CA PRO A 923 15.09 9.83 4.27
C PRO A 923 13.99 9.46 3.26
N GLU A 924 12.88 8.92 3.76
CA GLU A 924 11.60 8.78 3.04
C GLU A 924 10.48 9.43 3.86
N LEU A 925 9.70 10.31 3.25
CA LEU A 925 8.60 10.97 3.93
C LEU A 925 7.38 10.06 4.01
N VAL A 926 7.04 9.65 5.23
CA VAL A 926 5.90 8.75 5.51
C VAL A 926 4.65 9.53 5.94
N ALA A 927 4.81 10.49 6.86
CA ALA A 927 3.72 11.32 7.38
C ALA A 927 4.25 12.66 7.90
N VAL A 928 3.38 13.66 8.02
CA VAL A 928 3.70 14.97 8.58
C VAL A 928 2.57 15.46 9.48
N GLN A 929 2.92 15.97 10.64
CA GLN A 929 2.01 16.69 11.53
C GLN A 929 2.65 18.03 11.88
N PRO A 930 2.18 19.15 11.34
CA PRO A 930 2.65 20.45 11.77
C PRO A 930 2.24 20.66 13.23
N VAL A 931 3.22 20.63 14.13
CA VAL A 931 3.02 21.06 15.52
C VAL A 931 2.94 22.57 15.48
N THR A 932 1.76 23.14 15.78
CA THR A 932 1.70 24.56 16.15
C THR A 932 2.45 24.69 17.47
N GLU A 933 3.47 25.55 17.55
CA GLU A 933 4.04 25.90 18.86
C GLU A 933 2.90 26.43 19.74
N GLY A 934 2.72 25.80 20.89
CA GLY A 934 1.87 26.26 21.98
C GLY A 934 2.66 27.10 22.96
#